data_AF-A0A931XMD3-F1
#
_entry.id   AF-A0A931XMD3-F1
#
_cell.length_a   1.000
_cell.length_b   1.000
_cell.length_c   1.000
_cell.angle_alpha   90.00
_cell.angle_beta   90.00
_cell.angle_gamma   90.00
#
_symmetry.space_group_name_H-M   'P 1'
#
loop_
_entity.id
_entity.type
_entity.pdbx_description
1 polymer ?
#
loop_
_entity_poly.entity_id
_entity_poly.type
_entity_poly.pdbx_seq_one_letter_code
_entity_poly.pdbx_strand_id
1 'polypeptide(L)'
;MFSYLIFLWALFVFLSAPAHAVITKIVIEKREPFANGHEFPVTGAYEKLVGRAYGEVDPKKPLNKILVNLDKAPRNQNGRVEYWTDIFILKPVDMMRGNGKIFYDAPNRGSKRILMFINDAPENNNPSSLQDAGNGFLMRQGYTIVWSGWQGDLQPTENWLTAGVPAATNKGKEIVRKVRTEIVVTAEGIYSRPLSGDVRVMSYEAAASDKSQASLTVREKSNGPRIPVSQSEWEFAACKLDKKTGKVEMKPSVKDLCLLSGFKPGHIYEFIYPAKNPLVLGLGFAVVRDLISFLRYEVEDKAGNSNPLTSGGVKTSIKNAYAWGRSQSGRFLRDLVYHGFNEDESHRQVFAAVSPHVAGGGRLYLNYEFARPVSSSQQHTNQLDPELFPFAYNVLKDPQTGREDGILKRPKSDPYIVHTQTDTEYWQKRGALAHTDGKGKDLPIPKKVRMYFIASAQHNTPFGSAPRKGACQQLTNPMPVGDALRALMVAMDRWVEEGTPPPLSQIPRVSDGSLVSAGQESTGFPAIPGVRYNGLYNRQLFLDYGSNLVRGILEVHPPRQIKNGEYKILVPKVDADGNEIAGIRLPTIRVPLATHTGWNLQRKGLAEDELCALLGSYIPFAKTKAEREKNGDPRLSVEERYKDH
;
A
#
# COMPACT_ATOMS: atom_id res chain seq x y z
N MET A 1 -68.39 13.95 40.75
CA MET A 1 -67.29 13.00 40.44
C MET A 1 -67.42 12.69 38.96
N PHE A 2 -66.78 13.41 38.03
CA PHE A 2 -65.37 13.27 37.59
C PHE A 2 -65.03 11.80 37.31
N SER A 3 -64.65 11.34 36.10
CA SER A 3 -63.94 12.02 35.01
C SER A 3 -64.17 11.34 33.66
N TYR A 4 -64.21 12.14 32.60
CA TYR A 4 -64.01 11.75 31.20
C TYR A 4 -62.54 11.33 30.99
N LEU A 5 -62.30 10.19 30.33
CA LEU A 5 -60.97 9.80 29.83
C LEU A 5 -61.02 9.75 28.30
N ILE A 6 -60.49 10.80 27.70
CA ILE A 6 -60.25 10.94 26.26
C ILE A 6 -58.95 10.17 25.95
N PHE A 7 -59.04 9.12 25.12
CA PHE A 7 -57.86 8.46 24.56
C PHE A 7 -57.33 9.28 23.38
N LEU A 8 -56.24 10.02 23.61
CA LEU A 8 -55.45 10.66 22.58
C LEU A 8 -54.57 9.61 21.87
N TRP A 9 -54.89 9.33 20.62
CA TRP A 9 -53.99 8.62 19.71
C TRP A 9 -52.84 9.56 19.34
N ALA A 10 -51.66 9.33 19.91
CA ALA A 10 -50.43 10.00 19.51
C ALA A 10 -49.93 9.38 18.19
N LEU A 11 -50.14 10.10 17.09
CA LEU A 11 -49.56 9.80 15.79
C LEU A 11 -48.04 10.05 15.87
N PHE A 12 -47.24 9.00 16.06
CA PHE A 12 -45.78 9.09 15.89
C PHE A 12 -45.48 9.22 14.40
N VAL A 13 -45.38 10.46 13.93
CA VAL A 13 -44.74 10.77 12.65
C VAL A 13 -43.25 10.46 12.83
N PHE A 14 -42.81 9.31 12.31
CA PHE A 14 -41.40 9.07 12.06
C PHE A 14 -40.96 10.05 10.97
N LEU A 15 -40.49 11.23 11.40
CA LEU A 15 -39.67 12.11 10.56
C LEU A 15 -38.40 11.32 10.25
N SER A 16 -38.35 10.72 9.06
CA SER A 16 -37.13 10.22 8.44
C SER A 16 -36.13 11.37 8.43
N ALA A 17 -35.20 11.39 9.38
CA ALA A 17 -34.09 12.33 9.34
C ALA A 17 -33.40 12.14 7.97
N PRO A 18 -33.17 13.19 7.18
CA PRO A 18 -32.55 13.04 5.88
C PRO A 18 -31.22 12.32 6.08
N ALA A 19 -31.05 11.18 5.41
CA ALA A 19 -29.79 10.47 5.37
C ALA A 19 -28.75 11.44 4.80
N HIS A 20 -27.81 11.88 5.64
CA HIS A 20 -26.80 12.83 5.21
C HIS A 20 -25.74 12.07 4.41
N ALA A 21 -26.06 11.70 3.16
CA ALA A 21 -25.09 11.08 2.28
C ALA A 21 -23.90 12.04 2.07
N VAL A 22 -22.71 11.56 2.41
CA VAL A 22 -21.46 12.33 2.28
C VAL A 22 -21.06 12.44 0.80
N ILE A 23 -21.44 11.43 -0.01
CA ILE A 23 -21.47 11.50 -1.46
C ILE A 23 -22.63 12.42 -1.89
N THR A 24 -22.30 13.52 -2.55
CA THR A 24 -23.26 14.50 -3.06
C THR A 24 -23.75 14.15 -4.45
N LYS A 25 -22.89 13.52 -5.26
CA LYS A 25 -23.19 13.14 -6.63
C LYS A 25 -22.37 11.93 -7.06
N ILE A 26 -22.98 10.95 -7.70
CA ILE A 26 -22.33 9.86 -8.43
C ILE A 26 -22.76 9.90 -9.90
N VAL A 27 -21.80 9.86 -10.81
CA VAL A 27 -22.03 9.89 -12.25
C VAL A 27 -21.43 8.65 -12.85
N ILE A 28 -22.26 7.82 -13.47
CA ILE A 28 -21.81 6.69 -14.29
C ILE A 28 -21.73 7.17 -15.73
N GLU A 29 -20.51 7.36 -16.21
CA GLU A 29 -20.22 7.90 -17.55
C GLU A 29 -20.28 6.80 -18.62
N LYS A 30 -19.89 5.57 -18.26
CA LYS A 30 -19.94 4.40 -19.15
C LYS A 30 -20.51 3.20 -18.43
N ARG A 31 -21.36 2.47 -19.16
CA ARG A 31 -21.92 1.16 -18.77
C ARG A 31 -21.78 0.23 -19.96
N GLU A 32 -21.00 -0.83 -19.80
CA GLU A 32 -20.61 -1.74 -20.88
C GLU A 32 -20.73 -3.19 -20.41
N PRO A 33 -21.14 -4.15 -21.26
CA PRO A 33 -20.98 -5.57 -20.96
C PRO A 33 -19.50 -5.90 -20.73
N PHE A 34 -19.19 -6.60 -19.65
CA PHE A 34 -17.84 -7.10 -19.41
C PHE A 34 -17.64 -8.43 -20.15
N ALA A 35 -16.46 -8.64 -20.74
CA ALA A 35 -16.11 -9.86 -21.46
C ALA A 35 -17.13 -10.23 -22.56
N ASN A 36 -17.65 -9.22 -23.27
CA ASN A 36 -18.70 -9.36 -24.29
C ASN A 36 -19.95 -10.11 -23.79
N GLY A 37 -20.32 -9.94 -22.52
CA GLY A 37 -21.49 -10.59 -21.92
C GLY A 37 -21.27 -12.06 -21.58
N HIS A 38 -20.03 -12.51 -21.43
CA HIS A 38 -19.71 -13.88 -21.00
C HIS A 38 -20.44 -14.24 -19.69
N GLU A 39 -21.14 -15.37 -19.69
CA GLU A 39 -21.86 -15.90 -18.53
C GLU A 39 -20.91 -16.67 -17.62
N PHE A 40 -20.61 -16.12 -16.44
CA PHE A 40 -19.89 -16.86 -15.42
C PHE A 40 -20.83 -17.87 -14.74
N PRO A 41 -20.40 -19.12 -14.50
CA PRO A 41 -21.24 -20.12 -13.84
C PRO A 41 -21.85 -19.59 -12.54
N VAL A 42 -23.14 -19.89 -12.30
CA VAL A 42 -23.96 -19.43 -11.17
C VAL A 42 -24.35 -17.95 -11.23
N THR A 43 -23.38 -17.05 -11.41
CA THR A 43 -23.54 -15.61 -11.18
C THR A 43 -23.97 -14.81 -12.40
N GLY A 44 -23.79 -15.39 -13.59
CA GLY A 44 -24.19 -14.84 -14.88
C GLY A 44 -23.25 -13.78 -15.45
N ALA A 45 -23.72 -13.04 -16.45
CA ALA A 45 -22.96 -11.95 -17.06
C ALA A 45 -22.64 -10.81 -16.09
N TYR A 46 -21.52 -10.15 -16.34
CA TYR A 46 -21.07 -8.97 -15.61
C TYR A 46 -21.12 -7.73 -16.51
N GLU A 47 -21.27 -6.57 -15.88
CA GLU A 47 -21.11 -5.27 -16.52
C GLU A 47 -20.02 -4.45 -15.85
N LYS A 48 -19.45 -3.55 -16.63
CA LYS A 48 -18.41 -2.60 -16.27
C LYS A 48 -19.03 -1.21 -16.21
N LEU A 49 -18.84 -0.54 -15.07
CA LEU A 49 -19.25 0.85 -14.85
C LEU A 49 -18.01 1.71 -14.63
N VAL A 50 -17.92 2.83 -15.34
CA VAL A 50 -16.85 3.82 -15.18
C VAL A 50 -17.47 5.19 -14.96
N GLY A 51 -16.91 5.98 -14.07
CA GLY A 51 -17.36 7.35 -13.87
C GLY A 51 -16.68 8.03 -12.69
N ARG A 52 -17.42 8.91 -12.01
CA ARG A 52 -16.89 9.72 -10.91
C ARG A 52 -17.91 9.91 -9.79
N ALA A 53 -17.43 9.89 -8.55
CA ALA A 53 -18.19 10.30 -7.38
C ALA A 53 -17.64 11.61 -6.79
N TYR A 54 -18.52 12.43 -6.24
CA TYR A 54 -18.25 13.72 -5.62
C TYR A 54 -18.78 13.67 -4.19
N GLY A 55 -18.04 14.27 -3.26
CA GLY A 55 -18.44 14.31 -1.86
C GLY A 55 -17.95 15.55 -1.16
N GLU A 56 -18.49 15.77 0.03
CA GLU A 56 -18.14 16.90 0.89
C GLU A 56 -18.03 16.44 2.35
N VAL A 57 -16.97 16.84 3.07
CA VAL A 57 -16.82 16.55 4.50
C VAL A 57 -16.94 17.80 5.34
N ASP A 58 -17.54 17.67 6.53
CA ASP A 58 -17.50 18.74 7.54
C ASP A 58 -16.16 18.68 8.31
N PRO A 59 -15.31 19.72 8.24
CA PRO A 59 -14.03 19.76 8.95
C PRO A 59 -14.17 19.77 10.49
N LYS A 60 -15.36 20.08 11.02
CA LYS A 60 -15.63 20.12 12.45
C LYS A 60 -16.07 18.77 13.02
N LYS A 61 -16.52 17.83 12.18
CA LYS A 61 -16.95 16.51 12.65
C LYS A 61 -15.77 15.73 13.24
N PRO A 62 -15.94 15.05 14.40
CA PRO A 62 -14.85 14.32 15.06
C PRO A 62 -14.14 13.31 14.15
N LEU A 63 -14.89 12.59 13.30
CA LEU A 63 -14.35 11.59 12.38
C LEU A 63 -13.46 12.20 11.28
N ASN A 64 -13.63 13.49 10.96
CA ASN A 64 -12.85 14.17 9.91
C ASN A 64 -11.75 15.06 10.48
N LYS A 65 -11.90 15.55 11.72
CA LYS A 65 -10.95 16.48 12.37
C LYS A 65 -9.52 15.92 12.51
N ILE A 66 -9.36 14.60 12.43
CA ILE A 66 -8.06 13.92 12.44
C ILE A 66 -7.26 14.12 11.13
N LEU A 67 -7.92 14.56 10.06
CA LEU A 67 -7.26 14.82 8.78
C LEU A 67 -6.43 16.09 8.86
N VAL A 68 -5.13 15.95 8.62
CA VAL A 68 -4.17 17.04 8.68
C VAL A 68 -4.51 18.08 7.62
N ASN A 69 -4.55 19.34 8.04
CA ASN A 69 -4.86 20.52 7.22
C ASN A 69 -6.30 20.61 6.67
N LEU A 70 -7.22 19.73 7.10
CA LEU A 70 -8.62 19.83 6.66
C LEU A 70 -9.28 21.13 7.11
N ASP A 71 -8.95 21.62 8.31
CA ASP A 71 -9.44 22.89 8.84
C ASP A 71 -8.99 24.11 8.03
N LYS A 72 -7.88 23.97 7.30
CA LYS A 72 -7.25 24.96 6.42
C LYS A 72 -7.64 24.81 4.94
N ALA A 73 -8.45 23.82 4.59
CA ALA A 73 -8.92 23.63 3.23
C ALA A 73 -9.95 24.71 2.82
N PRO A 74 -10.03 25.08 1.54
CA PRO A 74 -11.14 25.86 1.01
C PRO A 74 -12.47 25.17 1.31
N ARG A 75 -13.50 25.99 1.55
CA ARG A 75 -14.84 25.53 1.92
C ARG A 75 -15.87 26.03 0.91
N ASN A 76 -16.85 25.20 0.60
CA ASN A 76 -18.00 25.59 -0.20
C ASN A 76 -18.98 26.46 0.60
N GLN A 77 -20.09 26.86 -0.03
CA GLN A 77 -21.12 27.70 0.59
C GLN A 77 -21.78 27.07 1.83
N ASN A 78 -21.74 25.73 1.94
CA ASN A 78 -22.22 24.98 3.10
C ASN A 78 -21.17 24.84 4.21
N GLY A 79 -20.00 25.48 4.06
CA GLY A 79 -18.90 25.39 5.00
C GLY A 79 -18.19 24.05 5.01
N ARG A 80 -18.38 23.21 3.98
CA ARG A 80 -17.78 21.87 3.84
C ARG A 80 -16.59 21.87 2.88
N VAL A 81 -15.75 20.84 2.98
CA VAL A 81 -14.59 20.63 2.12
C VAL A 81 -14.93 19.60 1.05
N GLU A 82 -14.79 19.97 -0.22
CA GLU A 82 -15.17 19.14 -1.36
C GLU A 82 -14.03 18.25 -1.84
N TYR A 83 -14.38 17.09 -2.40
CA TYR A 83 -13.47 16.19 -3.10
C TYR A 83 -14.20 15.48 -4.25
N TRP A 84 -13.42 14.85 -5.13
CA TRP A 84 -13.95 13.90 -6.11
C TRP A 84 -13.07 12.66 -6.24
N THR A 85 -13.62 11.57 -6.76
CA THR A 85 -12.90 10.30 -6.99
C THR A 85 -13.38 9.62 -8.27
N ASP A 86 -12.44 9.15 -9.10
CA ASP A 86 -12.76 8.26 -10.21
C ASP A 86 -13.21 6.91 -9.67
N ILE A 87 -14.23 6.32 -10.28
CA ILE A 87 -14.79 5.01 -9.90
C ILE A 87 -14.75 4.03 -11.08
N PHE A 88 -14.50 2.76 -10.74
CA PHE A 88 -14.62 1.64 -11.66
C PHE A 88 -15.30 0.49 -10.91
N ILE A 89 -16.33 -0.11 -11.50
CA ILE A 89 -17.08 -1.20 -10.88
C ILE A 89 -17.26 -2.33 -11.89
N LEU A 90 -16.97 -3.56 -11.47
CA LEU A 90 -17.44 -4.77 -12.14
C LEU A 90 -18.50 -5.42 -11.26
N LYS A 91 -19.72 -5.59 -11.77
CA LYS A 91 -20.81 -6.21 -11.01
C LYS A 91 -21.60 -7.20 -11.87
N PRO A 92 -22.28 -8.18 -11.25
CA PRO A 92 -23.30 -8.96 -11.95
C PRO A 92 -24.34 -8.03 -12.60
N VAL A 93 -24.78 -8.34 -13.82
CA VAL A 93 -25.90 -7.64 -14.46
C VAL A 93 -27.16 -7.83 -13.61
N ASP A 94 -27.46 -9.09 -13.26
CA ASP A 94 -28.48 -9.44 -12.29
C ASP A 94 -27.90 -9.48 -10.87
N MET A 95 -28.19 -8.44 -10.08
CA MET A 95 -27.72 -8.33 -8.70
C MET A 95 -28.26 -9.42 -7.78
N MET A 96 -29.37 -10.10 -8.14
CA MET A 96 -29.91 -11.22 -7.36
C MET A 96 -29.09 -12.50 -7.50
N ARG A 97 -28.30 -12.61 -8.58
CA ARG A 97 -27.34 -13.72 -8.80
C ARG A 97 -25.96 -13.44 -8.20
N GLY A 98 -25.72 -12.22 -7.71
CA GLY A 98 -24.53 -11.86 -6.96
C GLY A 98 -24.55 -12.40 -5.53
N ASN A 99 -23.40 -12.37 -4.86
CA ASN A 99 -23.28 -12.81 -3.46
C ASN A 99 -23.65 -11.71 -2.44
N GLY A 100 -24.07 -10.53 -2.92
CA GLY A 100 -24.40 -9.38 -2.09
C GLY A 100 -23.20 -8.77 -1.37
N LYS A 101 -21.98 -8.92 -1.90
CA LYS A 101 -20.76 -8.42 -1.26
C LYS A 101 -19.93 -7.56 -2.21
N ILE A 102 -19.44 -6.45 -1.67
CA ILE A 102 -18.40 -5.65 -2.34
C ILE A 102 -17.04 -6.23 -1.99
N PHE A 103 -16.20 -6.42 -3.02
CA PHE A 103 -14.76 -6.52 -2.86
C PHE A 103 -14.10 -5.24 -3.37
N TYR A 104 -13.73 -4.36 -2.45
CA TYR A 104 -13.02 -3.13 -2.76
C TYR A 104 -11.53 -3.43 -2.93
N ASP A 105 -10.96 -3.08 -4.07
CA ASP A 105 -9.51 -3.06 -4.28
C ASP A 105 -9.04 -1.61 -4.24
N ALA A 106 -8.33 -1.27 -3.17
CA ALA A 106 -7.68 0.03 -3.05
C ALA A 106 -6.58 0.15 -4.11
N PRO A 107 -6.72 1.01 -5.14
CA PRO A 107 -5.77 1.05 -6.24
C PRO A 107 -4.36 1.40 -5.75
N ASN A 108 -3.35 0.68 -6.25
CA ASN A 108 -1.96 0.91 -5.92
C ASN A 108 -1.36 1.90 -6.92
N ARG A 109 -1.13 3.15 -6.51
CA ARG A 109 -0.85 4.30 -7.41
C ARG A 109 -1.83 4.35 -8.58
N GLY A 110 -3.13 4.36 -8.27
CA GLY A 110 -4.21 4.41 -9.25
C GLY A 110 -4.43 3.12 -10.07
N SER A 111 -3.55 2.12 -9.92
CA SER A 111 -3.67 0.87 -10.67
C SER A 111 -4.51 -0.19 -9.97
N LYS A 112 -5.29 -0.93 -10.75
CA LYS A 112 -6.14 -2.05 -10.35
C LYS A 112 -5.29 -3.33 -10.29
N ARG A 113 -5.37 -4.09 -9.20
CA ARG A 113 -4.45 -5.22 -8.95
C ARG A 113 -5.13 -6.51 -8.53
N ILE A 114 -6.35 -6.45 -8.01
CA ILE A 114 -7.02 -7.64 -7.46
C ILE A 114 -7.24 -8.73 -8.53
N LEU A 115 -7.63 -8.38 -9.77
CA LEU A 115 -7.80 -9.37 -10.83
C LEU A 115 -6.49 -10.09 -11.18
N MET A 116 -5.38 -9.34 -11.21
CA MET A 116 -4.06 -9.90 -11.52
C MET A 116 -3.60 -10.93 -10.49
N PHE A 117 -3.90 -10.72 -9.21
CA PHE A 117 -3.42 -11.60 -8.12
C PHE A 117 -4.43 -12.64 -7.66
N ILE A 118 -5.72 -12.36 -7.78
CA ILE A 118 -6.78 -13.25 -7.30
C ILE A 118 -7.35 -14.08 -8.44
N ASN A 119 -7.47 -13.51 -9.65
CA ASN A 119 -7.94 -14.23 -10.82
C ASN A 119 -6.80 -14.69 -11.75
N ASP A 120 -5.53 -14.42 -11.45
CA ASP A 120 -4.40 -14.70 -12.34
C ASP A 120 -4.54 -14.02 -13.73
N ALA A 121 -5.24 -12.89 -13.78
CA ALA A 121 -5.43 -12.12 -15.01
C ALA A 121 -4.14 -11.36 -15.40
N PRO A 122 -3.99 -10.95 -16.67
CA PRO A 122 -2.95 -10.00 -17.06
C PRO A 122 -3.08 -8.66 -16.31
N GLU A 123 -1.98 -7.91 -16.25
CA GLU A 123 -2.03 -6.53 -15.73
C GLU A 123 -2.85 -5.64 -16.67
N ASN A 124 -4.00 -5.15 -16.22
CA ASN A 124 -4.83 -4.22 -16.98
C ASN A 124 -5.58 -3.25 -16.06
N ASN A 125 -5.51 -1.95 -16.36
CA ASN A 125 -6.24 -0.90 -15.65
C ASN A 125 -7.60 -0.57 -16.26
N ASN A 126 -7.97 -1.18 -17.40
CA ASN A 126 -9.26 -1.08 -18.05
C ASN A 126 -9.79 -2.48 -18.44
N PRO A 127 -9.98 -3.40 -17.48
CA PRO A 127 -10.40 -4.77 -17.76
C PRO A 127 -11.75 -4.76 -18.49
N SER A 128 -11.80 -5.36 -19.68
CA SER A 128 -12.99 -5.33 -20.55
C SER A 128 -13.26 -6.65 -21.29
N SER A 129 -12.26 -7.52 -21.42
CA SER A 129 -12.33 -8.79 -22.16
C SER A 129 -12.41 -10.03 -21.23
N LEU A 130 -12.69 -11.21 -21.82
CA LEU A 130 -12.63 -12.47 -21.07
C LEU A 130 -11.22 -12.78 -20.55
N GLN A 131 -10.18 -12.39 -21.28
CA GLN A 131 -8.79 -12.54 -20.83
C GLN A 131 -8.53 -11.71 -19.57
N ASP A 132 -9.14 -10.52 -19.45
CA ASP A 132 -9.03 -9.66 -18.26
C ASP A 132 -9.76 -10.25 -17.04
N ALA A 133 -10.67 -11.20 -17.25
CA ALA A 133 -11.27 -11.95 -16.15
C ALA A 133 -10.28 -12.97 -15.55
N GLY A 134 -9.21 -13.31 -16.27
CA GLY A 134 -8.27 -14.38 -15.92
C GLY A 134 -9.00 -15.70 -15.76
N ASN A 135 -8.74 -16.39 -14.67
CA ASN A 135 -9.48 -17.58 -14.30
C ASN A 135 -10.92 -17.26 -13.87
N GLY A 136 -11.37 -16.01 -13.68
CA GLY A 136 -12.76 -15.66 -13.35
C GLY A 136 -13.22 -15.95 -11.91
N PHE A 137 -12.29 -16.24 -10.98
CA PHE A 137 -12.61 -16.65 -9.61
C PHE A 137 -13.55 -15.67 -8.87
N LEU A 138 -13.23 -14.37 -8.84
CA LEU A 138 -14.08 -13.37 -8.16
C LEU A 138 -15.49 -13.31 -8.75
N MET A 139 -15.61 -13.43 -10.08
CA MET A 139 -16.89 -13.38 -10.79
C MET A 139 -17.73 -14.62 -10.46
N ARG A 140 -17.15 -15.82 -10.53
CA ARG A 140 -17.84 -17.07 -10.15
C ARG A 140 -18.30 -17.10 -8.70
N GLN A 141 -17.64 -16.36 -7.83
CA GLN A 141 -18.04 -16.21 -6.42
C GLN A 141 -19.13 -15.14 -6.22
N GLY A 142 -19.46 -14.37 -7.25
CA GLY A 142 -20.57 -13.41 -7.25
C GLY A 142 -20.24 -12.04 -6.68
N TYR A 143 -18.96 -11.72 -6.50
CA TYR A 143 -18.56 -10.44 -5.92
C TYR A 143 -18.84 -9.27 -6.88
N THR A 144 -19.27 -8.15 -6.32
CA THR A 144 -19.16 -6.84 -6.96
C THR A 144 -17.78 -6.29 -6.64
N ILE A 145 -16.95 -6.04 -7.66
CA ILE A 145 -15.60 -5.53 -7.49
C ILE A 145 -15.62 -4.02 -7.70
N VAL A 146 -15.15 -3.27 -6.71
CA VAL A 146 -15.15 -1.80 -6.72
C VAL A 146 -13.72 -1.29 -6.61
N TRP A 147 -13.39 -0.30 -7.43
CA TRP A 147 -12.18 0.49 -7.30
C TRP A 147 -12.55 1.97 -7.25
N SER A 148 -11.78 2.74 -6.51
CA SER A 148 -11.88 4.20 -6.51
C SER A 148 -10.52 4.86 -6.27
N GLY A 149 -10.31 6.01 -6.89
CA GLY A 149 -9.13 6.81 -6.61
C GLY A 149 -9.16 7.34 -5.17
N TRP A 150 -8.06 7.21 -4.45
CA TRP A 150 -7.91 7.78 -3.10
C TRP A 150 -6.67 8.66 -2.99
N GLN A 151 -5.71 8.50 -3.91
CA GLN A 151 -4.46 9.23 -3.90
C GLN A 151 -4.60 10.50 -4.78
N GLY A 152 -4.62 11.66 -4.13
CA GLY A 152 -4.91 12.95 -4.78
C GLY A 152 -3.71 13.67 -5.41
N ASP A 153 -2.49 13.14 -5.26
CA ASP A 153 -1.26 13.69 -5.85
C ASP A 153 -0.81 12.95 -7.11
N LEU A 154 -1.57 11.95 -7.61
CA LEU A 154 -1.20 11.23 -8.83
C LEU A 154 -1.25 12.15 -10.06
N GLN A 155 -0.26 12.01 -10.94
CA GLN A 155 -0.33 12.58 -12.28
C GLN A 155 -1.40 11.83 -13.10
N PRO A 156 -2.27 12.54 -13.84
CA PRO A 156 -3.22 11.89 -14.73
C PRO A 156 -2.51 10.95 -15.70
N THR A 157 -2.81 9.65 -15.61
CA THR A 157 -2.29 8.59 -16.45
C THR A 157 -3.47 7.79 -16.97
N GLU A 158 -3.41 7.34 -18.21
CA GLU A 158 -4.52 6.63 -18.84
C GLU A 158 -4.99 5.44 -17.98
N ASN A 159 -6.30 5.37 -17.74
CA ASN A 159 -6.99 4.32 -16.98
C ASN A 159 -6.59 4.19 -15.49
N TRP A 160 -5.72 5.07 -14.96
CA TRP A 160 -5.48 5.17 -13.52
C TRP A 160 -6.66 5.85 -12.84
N LEU A 161 -6.99 5.38 -11.65
CA LEU A 161 -8.01 6.02 -10.81
C LEU A 161 -7.34 7.04 -9.89
N THR A 162 -7.81 8.28 -9.98
CA THR A 162 -7.29 9.41 -9.21
C THR A 162 -8.39 10.03 -8.34
N ALA A 163 -7.98 10.92 -7.44
CA ALA A 163 -8.90 11.71 -6.64
C ALA A 163 -8.52 13.20 -6.73
N GLY A 164 -9.52 14.06 -6.64
CA GLY A 164 -9.31 15.49 -6.44
C GLY A 164 -9.44 15.84 -4.98
N VAL A 165 -8.38 16.44 -4.43
CA VAL A 165 -8.37 17.00 -3.08
C VAL A 165 -7.85 18.43 -3.12
N PRO A 166 -8.30 19.32 -2.23
CA PRO A 166 -7.86 20.70 -2.24
C PRO A 166 -6.46 20.87 -1.66
N ALA A 167 -5.81 21.98 -2.03
CA ALA A 167 -4.66 22.50 -1.32
C ALA A 167 -5.11 23.29 -0.08
N ALA A 168 -4.40 23.11 1.02
CA ALA A 168 -4.62 23.86 2.24
C ALA A 168 -3.94 25.23 2.21
N THR A 169 -4.57 26.23 2.82
CA THR A 169 -4.07 27.61 2.91
C THR A 169 -4.15 28.15 4.33
N ASN A 170 -3.28 29.09 4.70
CA ASN A 170 -3.41 29.83 5.95
C ASN A 170 -4.29 31.07 5.71
N LYS A 171 -5.61 30.92 5.84
CA LYS A 171 -6.59 31.99 5.60
C LYS A 171 -6.42 32.62 4.20
N GLY A 172 -6.32 31.80 3.17
CA GLY A 172 -6.10 32.23 1.78
C GLY A 172 -4.65 32.52 1.41
N LYS A 173 -3.71 32.53 2.36
CA LYS A 173 -2.27 32.66 2.09
C LYS A 173 -1.61 31.30 1.91
N GLU A 174 -0.54 31.25 1.11
CA GLU A 174 0.25 30.03 0.91
C GLU A 174 0.80 29.51 2.25
N ILE A 175 0.81 28.19 2.42
CA ILE A 175 1.54 27.53 3.52
C ILE A 175 2.89 27.13 2.98
N VAL A 176 3.98 27.61 3.59
CA VAL A 176 5.36 27.31 3.19
C VAL A 176 6.09 26.54 4.29
N ARG A 177 6.72 25.42 3.94
CA ARG A 177 7.54 24.58 4.82
C ARG A 177 8.71 23.97 4.06
N LYS A 178 9.82 23.68 4.77
CA LYS A 178 10.85 22.80 4.22
C LYS A 178 10.28 21.40 4.09
N VAL A 179 10.52 20.75 2.95
CA VAL A 179 10.21 19.35 2.71
C VAL A 179 11.47 18.62 2.29
N ARG A 180 11.46 17.30 2.42
CA ARG A 180 12.56 16.42 2.04
C ARG A 180 12.10 15.39 1.02
N THR A 181 12.88 15.25 -0.05
CA THR A 181 12.70 14.24 -1.09
C THR A 181 13.99 13.47 -1.30
N GLU A 182 13.90 12.14 -1.35
CA GLU A 182 14.96 11.32 -1.95
C GLU A 182 14.64 11.04 -3.42
N ILE A 183 15.65 11.18 -4.27
CA ILE A 183 15.62 10.94 -5.70
C ILE A 183 16.67 9.88 -6.01
N VAL A 184 16.23 8.78 -6.62
CA VAL A 184 17.09 7.69 -7.08
C VAL A 184 16.72 7.37 -8.52
N VAL A 185 17.74 7.23 -9.37
CA VAL A 185 17.55 6.81 -10.77
C VAL A 185 18.21 5.45 -10.97
N THR A 186 17.70 4.67 -11.92
CA THR A 186 18.24 3.33 -12.25
C THR A 186 18.95 3.29 -13.60
N ALA A 187 18.98 4.42 -14.32
CA ALA A 187 19.54 4.54 -15.65
C ALA A 187 20.40 5.80 -15.77
N GLU A 188 21.41 5.74 -16.63
CA GLU A 188 22.27 6.87 -16.98
C GLU A 188 21.53 7.88 -17.88
N GLY A 189 22.14 9.04 -18.09
CA GLY A 189 21.61 10.05 -18.99
C GLY A 189 20.35 10.75 -18.49
N ILE A 190 20.04 10.64 -17.20
CA ILE A 190 18.95 11.37 -16.55
C ILE A 190 19.54 12.64 -15.95
N TYR A 191 19.07 13.80 -16.42
CA TYR A 191 19.51 15.12 -15.96
C TYR A 191 18.43 15.85 -15.16
N SER A 192 17.20 15.34 -15.16
CA SER A 192 16.08 15.99 -14.51
C SER A 192 15.13 14.99 -13.87
N ARG A 193 14.60 15.37 -12.71
CA ARG A 193 13.57 14.63 -11.97
C ARG A 193 12.59 15.60 -11.32
N PRO A 194 11.31 15.22 -11.19
CA PRO A 194 10.35 16.03 -10.44
C PRO A 194 10.79 16.12 -8.97
N LEU A 195 10.50 17.24 -8.31
CA LEU A 195 10.77 17.44 -6.87
C LEU A 195 10.00 16.46 -5.95
N SER A 196 9.00 15.76 -6.47
CA SER A 196 8.37 14.62 -5.78
C SER A 196 9.29 13.39 -5.66
N GLY A 197 10.32 13.31 -6.50
CA GLY A 197 11.22 12.17 -6.67
C GLY A 197 10.62 11.01 -7.46
N ASP A 198 9.36 11.11 -7.88
CA ASP A 198 8.64 10.07 -8.62
C ASP A 198 7.77 10.67 -9.71
N VAL A 199 7.97 10.26 -10.95
CA VAL A 199 7.27 10.79 -12.14
C VAL A 199 5.76 10.54 -12.14
N ARG A 200 5.29 9.63 -11.27
CA ARG A 200 3.87 9.26 -11.17
C ARG A 200 3.05 10.22 -10.32
N VAL A 201 3.70 11.10 -9.56
CA VAL A 201 3.01 12.04 -8.66
C VAL A 201 3.47 13.48 -8.91
N MET A 202 2.57 14.41 -8.61
CA MET A 202 2.80 15.84 -8.65
C MET A 202 3.85 16.24 -7.62
N SER A 203 4.75 17.15 -8.02
CA SER A 203 5.64 17.85 -7.11
C SER A 203 4.86 18.88 -6.31
N TYR A 204 5.17 19.00 -5.02
CA TYR A 204 4.92 20.26 -4.33
C TYR A 204 5.84 21.33 -4.94
N GLU A 205 5.26 22.47 -5.28
CA GLU A 205 6.02 23.56 -5.89
C GLU A 205 7.02 24.14 -4.90
N ALA A 206 8.23 24.45 -5.37
CA ALA A 206 9.15 25.27 -4.62
C ALA A 206 8.54 26.67 -4.40
N ALA A 207 8.55 27.14 -3.15
CA ALA A 207 8.05 28.46 -2.80
C ALA A 207 8.97 29.59 -3.28
N ALA A 208 10.25 29.28 -3.45
CA ALA A 208 11.27 30.17 -4.01
C ALA A 208 12.33 29.35 -4.75
N SER A 209 12.93 29.93 -5.79
CA SER A 209 14.07 29.36 -6.52
C SER A 209 15.43 29.78 -5.93
N ASP A 210 15.42 30.51 -4.81
CA ASP A 210 16.64 30.89 -4.09
C ASP A 210 17.32 29.65 -3.49
N LYS A 211 18.43 29.24 -4.11
CA LYS A 211 19.20 28.05 -3.72
C LYS A 211 19.81 28.18 -2.32
N SER A 212 19.93 29.37 -1.73
CA SER A 212 20.38 29.53 -0.34
C SER A 212 19.40 28.92 0.67
N GLN A 213 18.14 28.73 0.29
CA GLN A 213 17.10 28.13 1.13
C GLN A 213 16.94 26.62 0.93
N ALA A 214 17.67 26.03 -0.02
CA ALA A 214 17.58 24.62 -0.37
C ALA A 214 18.96 23.94 -0.31
N SER A 215 18.97 22.62 -0.21
CA SER A 215 20.19 21.82 -0.22
C SER A 215 20.00 20.53 -0.98
N LEU A 216 21.05 20.11 -1.68
CA LEU A 216 21.14 18.84 -2.37
C LEU A 216 22.37 18.10 -1.83
N THR A 217 22.18 16.86 -1.39
CA THR A 217 23.29 15.97 -1.02
C THR A 217 23.17 14.66 -1.78
N VAL A 218 24.30 13.98 -1.98
CA VAL A 218 24.37 12.67 -2.62
C VAL A 218 25.07 11.67 -1.70
N ARG A 219 24.61 10.42 -1.74
CA ARG A 219 25.28 9.27 -1.13
C ARG A 219 24.99 8.00 -1.93
N GLU A 220 25.95 7.09 -1.97
CA GLU A 220 25.75 5.80 -2.66
C GLU A 220 24.97 4.81 -1.81
N LYS A 221 25.16 4.79 -0.49
CA LYS A 221 24.51 3.84 0.44
C LYS A 221 23.58 4.56 1.40
N SER A 222 22.55 3.87 1.88
CA SER A 222 21.52 4.45 2.76
C SER A 222 22.09 5.12 4.01
N ASN A 223 23.10 4.50 4.64
CA ASN A 223 23.82 4.96 5.83
C ASN A 223 25.14 5.70 5.52
N GLY A 224 25.46 5.93 4.25
CA GLY A 224 26.67 6.64 3.85
C GLY A 224 26.64 8.12 4.25
N PRO A 225 27.81 8.78 4.32
CA PRO A 225 27.88 10.21 4.58
C PRO A 225 27.15 10.98 3.48
N ARG A 226 26.43 12.03 3.86
CA ARG A 226 25.82 12.97 2.92
C ARG A 226 26.90 13.88 2.38
N ILE A 227 27.18 13.79 1.09
CA ILE A 227 28.14 14.66 0.42
C ILE A 227 27.37 15.81 -0.22
N PRO A 228 27.61 17.08 0.15
CA PRO A 228 26.96 18.22 -0.48
C PRO A 228 27.24 18.28 -1.99
N VAL A 229 26.19 18.52 -2.78
CA VAL A 229 26.31 18.84 -4.20
C VAL A 229 26.38 20.36 -4.33
N SER A 230 27.41 20.88 -5.00
CA SER A 230 27.61 22.32 -5.18
C SER A 230 26.36 22.99 -5.76
N GLN A 231 26.01 24.19 -5.29
CA GLN A 231 24.91 24.96 -5.86
C GLN A 231 25.13 25.28 -7.35
N SER A 232 26.36 25.26 -7.86
CA SER A 232 26.64 25.45 -9.30
C SER A 232 26.22 24.25 -10.16
N GLU A 233 25.97 23.08 -9.57
CA GLU A 233 25.69 21.83 -10.29
C GLU A 233 24.20 21.56 -10.52
N TRP A 234 23.31 22.30 -9.86
CA TRP A 234 21.89 22.03 -9.92
C TRP A 234 21.03 23.30 -9.94
N GLU A 235 19.85 23.16 -10.52
CA GLU A 235 18.88 24.24 -10.69
C GLU A 235 17.44 23.77 -10.48
N PHE A 236 16.58 24.70 -10.06
CA PHE A 236 15.13 24.55 -10.13
C PHE A 236 14.67 24.65 -11.59
N ALA A 237 14.82 23.55 -12.32
CA ALA A 237 14.59 23.49 -13.75
C ALA A 237 14.33 22.07 -14.25
N ALA A 238 13.64 21.98 -15.37
CA ALA A 238 13.61 20.79 -16.20
C ALA A 238 14.82 20.83 -17.15
N CYS A 239 15.55 19.71 -17.25
CA CYS A 239 16.76 19.61 -18.06
C CYS A 239 16.78 18.39 -18.95
N LYS A 240 17.38 18.55 -20.13
CA LYS A 240 17.61 17.48 -21.10
C LYS A 240 18.98 17.68 -21.76
N LEU A 241 19.72 16.59 -21.92
CA LEU A 241 20.93 16.60 -22.74
C LEU A 241 20.54 16.65 -24.22
N ASP A 242 20.97 17.70 -24.93
CA ASP A 242 20.97 17.69 -26.38
C ASP A 242 22.13 16.80 -26.86
N LYS A 243 21.78 15.65 -27.41
CA LYS A 243 22.74 14.67 -27.92
C LYS A 243 23.56 15.19 -29.12
N LYS A 244 23.10 16.22 -29.83
CA LYS A 244 23.80 16.79 -30.98
C LYS A 244 24.90 17.76 -30.55
N THR A 245 24.59 18.63 -29.59
CA THR A 245 25.54 19.65 -29.11
C THR A 245 26.31 19.23 -27.88
N GLY A 246 25.88 18.18 -27.18
CA GLY A 246 26.43 17.76 -25.89
C GLY A 246 26.09 18.70 -24.73
N LYS A 247 25.25 19.72 -24.95
CA LYS A 247 24.86 20.71 -23.94
C LYS A 247 23.57 20.30 -23.23
N VAL A 248 23.46 20.67 -21.96
CA VAL A 248 22.21 20.52 -21.20
C VAL A 248 21.32 21.71 -21.51
N GLU A 249 20.20 21.46 -22.19
CA GLU A 249 19.12 22.41 -22.35
C GLU A 249 18.32 22.49 -21.05
N MET A 250 18.06 23.71 -20.59
CA MET A 250 17.42 23.97 -19.32
C MET A 250 16.19 24.87 -19.48
N LYS A 251 15.09 24.49 -18.85
CA LYS A 251 13.87 25.30 -18.74
C LYS A 251 13.54 25.50 -17.24
N PRO A 252 13.54 26.75 -16.73
CA PRO A 252 13.19 27.02 -15.34
C PRO A 252 11.86 26.35 -14.93
N SER A 253 11.84 25.74 -13.74
CA SER A 253 10.70 25.01 -13.22
C SER A 253 10.72 24.97 -11.69
N VAL A 254 9.61 25.31 -11.06
CA VAL A 254 9.43 25.15 -9.61
C VAL A 254 9.00 23.73 -9.20
N LYS A 255 8.93 22.79 -10.17
CA LYS A 255 8.47 21.41 -9.98
C LYS A 255 9.51 20.36 -10.30
N ASP A 256 10.66 20.77 -10.81
CA ASP A 256 11.72 19.88 -11.27
C ASP A 256 13.08 20.29 -10.69
N LEU A 257 13.92 19.28 -10.46
CA LEU A 257 15.32 19.42 -10.13
C LEU A 257 16.13 19.03 -11.37
N CYS A 258 17.00 19.94 -11.81
CA CYS A 258 18.02 19.71 -12.81
C CYS A 258 19.36 19.45 -12.13
N LEU A 259 20.09 18.44 -12.58
CA LEU A 259 21.46 18.16 -12.19
C LEU A 259 22.32 18.15 -13.46
N LEU A 260 23.20 19.15 -13.60
CA LEU A 260 23.96 19.41 -14.83
C LEU A 260 24.91 18.28 -15.19
N SER A 261 25.49 17.63 -14.18
CA SER A 261 26.34 16.45 -14.33
C SER A 261 25.56 15.14 -14.55
N GLY A 262 24.23 15.17 -14.43
CA GLY A 262 23.38 13.99 -14.49
C GLY A 262 23.35 13.19 -13.19
N PHE A 263 22.24 12.50 -12.95
CA PHE A 263 22.06 11.63 -11.80
C PHE A 263 22.83 10.32 -11.98
N LYS A 264 23.62 9.94 -10.96
CA LYS A 264 24.30 8.64 -10.94
C LYS A 264 23.30 7.52 -10.62
N PRO A 265 23.26 6.43 -11.42
CA PRO A 265 22.40 5.28 -11.12
C PRO A 265 22.66 4.70 -9.73
N GLY A 266 21.58 4.32 -9.04
CA GLY A 266 21.62 3.75 -7.69
C GLY A 266 21.99 4.73 -6.58
N HIS A 267 22.43 5.96 -6.87
CA HIS A 267 22.77 6.92 -5.82
C HIS A 267 21.52 7.63 -5.28
N ILE A 268 21.56 7.95 -4.00
CA ILE A 268 20.49 8.66 -3.29
C ILE A 268 20.83 10.14 -3.25
N TYR A 269 20.03 10.92 -3.97
CA TYR A 269 20.05 12.37 -3.91
C TYR A 269 18.98 12.85 -2.94
N GLU A 270 19.38 13.44 -1.81
CA GLU A 270 18.46 14.00 -0.82
C GLU A 270 18.35 15.51 -1.06
N PHE A 271 17.15 15.93 -1.45
CA PHE A 271 16.82 17.33 -1.73
C PHE A 271 15.90 17.88 -0.64
N ILE A 272 16.31 19.00 -0.05
CA ILE A 272 15.54 19.72 0.97
C ILE A 272 15.30 21.14 0.46
N TYR A 273 14.04 21.55 0.38
CA TYR A 273 13.66 22.85 -0.20
C TYR A 273 12.38 23.39 0.44
N PRO A 274 12.14 24.72 0.42
CA PRO A 274 10.88 25.29 0.83
C PRO A 274 9.81 24.99 -0.22
N ALA A 275 8.82 24.16 0.13
CA ALA A 275 7.67 23.86 -0.70
C ALA A 275 6.44 24.65 -0.23
N LYS A 276 5.45 24.79 -1.12
CA LYS A 276 4.19 25.50 -0.83
C LYS A 276 2.93 24.71 -1.16
N ASN A 277 1.82 25.12 -0.54
CA ASN A 277 0.45 24.68 -0.83
C ASN A 277 0.25 23.16 -0.68
N PRO A 278 0.36 22.61 0.56
CA PRO A 278 0.21 21.18 0.79
C PRO A 278 -1.22 20.73 0.46
N LEU A 279 -1.33 19.58 -0.22
CA LEU A 279 -2.61 18.93 -0.49
C LEU A 279 -3.16 18.28 0.79
N VAL A 280 -4.47 18.30 0.97
CA VAL A 280 -5.15 17.58 2.07
C VAL A 280 -5.31 16.10 1.68
N LEU A 281 -4.18 15.40 1.52
CA LEU A 281 -4.15 14.01 1.01
C LEU A 281 -4.84 13.01 1.95
N GLY A 282 -4.95 13.33 3.24
CA GLY A 282 -5.71 12.53 4.20
C GLY A 282 -7.20 12.34 3.83
N LEU A 283 -7.77 13.22 2.98
CA LEU A 283 -9.12 13.05 2.44
C LEU A 283 -9.30 11.72 1.69
N GLY A 284 -8.23 11.10 1.19
CA GLY A 284 -8.29 9.76 0.59
C GLY A 284 -8.96 8.73 1.50
N PHE A 285 -8.84 8.85 2.83
CA PHE A 285 -9.57 7.97 3.76
C PHE A 285 -11.07 8.24 3.76
N ALA A 286 -11.49 9.52 3.77
CA ALA A 286 -12.89 9.90 3.72
C ALA A 286 -13.52 9.48 2.38
N VAL A 287 -12.84 9.71 1.26
CA VAL A 287 -13.26 9.29 -0.09
C VAL A 287 -13.68 7.83 -0.11
N VAL A 288 -12.84 6.93 0.42
CA VAL A 288 -13.12 5.49 0.44
C VAL A 288 -14.24 5.14 1.43
N ARG A 289 -14.21 5.71 2.64
CA ARG A 289 -15.25 5.54 3.66
C ARG A 289 -16.63 5.89 3.10
N ASP A 290 -16.73 7.06 2.49
CA ASP A 290 -17.98 7.66 2.04
C ASP A 290 -18.54 6.94 0.80
N LEU A 291 -17.68 6.62 -0.17
CA LEU A 291 -18.11 5.88 -1.36
C LEU A 291 -18.61 4.49 -0.99
N ILE A 292 -17.86 3.75 -0.17
CA ILE A 292 -18.27 2.39 0.21
C ILE A 292 -19.49 2.41 1.12
N SER A 293 -19.61 3.39 2.03
CA SER A 293 -20.84 3.58 2.81
C SER A 293 -22.04 3.87 1.90
N PHE A 294 -21.90 4.78 0.93
CA PHE A 294 -22.95 5.08 -0.06
C PHE A 294 -23.39 3.83 -0.82
N LEU A 295 -22.44 3.12 -1.42
CA LEU A 295 -22.71 1.92 -2.21
C LEU A 295 -23.38 0.82 -1.38
N ARG A 296 -23.07 0.74 -0.08
CA ARG A 296 -23.64 -0.25 0.84
C ARG A 296 -25.01 0.11 1.36
N TYR A 297 -25.29 1.37 1.67
CA TYR A 297 -26.44 1.71 2.52
C TYR A 297 -27.46 2.63 1.87
N GLU A 298 -27.06 3.42 0.87
CA GLU A 298 -27.94 4.43 0.28
C GLU A 298 -28.53 3.92 -1.04
N VAL A 299 -29.74 4.38 -1.38
CA VAL A 299 -30.42 4.01 -2.65
C VAL A 299 -30.18 5.02 -3.77
N GLU A 300 -29.93 6.27 -3.41
CA GLU A 300 -29.62 7.37 -4.32
C GLU A 300 -28.74 8.40 -3.60
N ASP A 301 -28.04 9.23 -4.38
CA ASP A 301 -27.26 10.35 -3.85
C ASP A 301 -28.13 11.60 -3.59
N LYS A 302 -27.54 12.67 -3.07
CA LYS A 302 -28.25 13.94 -2.82
C LYS A 302 -28.76 14.64 -4.09
N ALA A 303 -28.23 14.29 -5.25
CA ALA A 303 -28.65 14.83 -6.54
C ALA A 303 -29.71 13.95 -7.23
N GLY A 304 -30.19 12.88 -6.58
CA GLY A 304 -31.19 11.96 -7.10
C GLY A 304 -30.64 10.92 -8.09
N ASN A 305 -29.32 10.76 -8.21
CA ASN A 305 -28.77 9.67 -9.03
C ASN A 305 -28.80 8.37 -8.24
N SER A 306 -29.37 7.32 -8.86
CA SER A 306 -29.48 6.01 -8.22
C SER A 306 -28.12 5.39 -7.92
N ASN A 307 -28.01 4.73 -6.77
CA ASN A 307 -26.88 3.86 -6.48
C ASN A 307 -26.87 2.66 -7.46
N PRO A 308 -25.77 2.42 -8.20
CA PRO A 308 -25.70 1.38 -9.22
C PRO A 308 -25.77 -0.05 -8.66
N LEU A 309 -25.74 -0.25 -7.34
CA LEU A 309 -25.81 -1.57 -6.67
C LEU A 309 -27.17 -1.86 -6.04
N THR A 310 -28.17 -1.02 -6.31
CA THR A 310 -29.56 -1.28 -5.90
C THR A 310 -30.17 -2.42 -6.73
N SER A 311 -31.04 -3.21 -6.09
CA SER A 311 -31.94 -4.14 -6.80
C SER A 311 -33.32 -3.51 -6.86
N GLY A 312 -33.81 -3.29 -8.08
CA GLY A 312 -35.11 -2.65 -8.34
C GLY A 312 -35.26 -1.21 -7.83
N GLY A 313 -34.17 -0.52 -7.49
CA GLY A 313 -34.19 0.86 -6.99
C GLY A 313 -34.74 1.05 -5.56
N VAL A 314 -35.15 -0.03 -4.88
CA VAL A 314 -35.81 0.05 -3.56
C VAL A 314 -34.83 -0.14 -2.40
N LYS A 315 -33.82 -1.00 -2.57
CA LYS A 315 -32.78 -1.25 -1.56
C LYS A 315 -31.47 -1.68 -2.21
N THR A 316 -30.37 -1.43 -1.51
CA THR A 316 -29.08 -2.03 -1.83
C THR A 316 -29.12 -3.56 -1.73
N SER A 317 -28.45 -4.23 -2.66
CA SER A 317 -28.27 -5.70 -2.60
C SER A 317 -27.05 -6.09 -1.74
N ILE A 318 -26.30 -5.09 -1.24
CA ILE A 318 -25.03 -5.30 -0.56
C ILE A 318 -25.25 -5.46 0.94
N LYS A 319 -24.84 -6.62 1.47
CA LYS A 319 -24.83 -6.93 2.90
C LYS A 319 -23.49 -6.55 3.52
N ASN A 320 -22.39 -6.97 2.89
CA ASN A 320 -21.04 -6.80 3.39
C ASN A 320 -20.10 -6.15 2.36
N ALA A 321 -19.08 -5.46 2.86
CA ALA A 321 -17.97 -5.01 2.04
C ALA A 321 -16.65 -5.45 2.65
N TYR A 322 -15.76 -5.91 1.79
CA TYR A 322 -14.38 -6.28 2.11
C TYR A 322 -13.43 -5.34 1.39
N ALA A 323 -12.27 -5.09 1.98
CA ALA A 323 -11.20 -4.34 1.33
C ALA A 323 -9.98 -5.22 1.15
N TRP A 324 -9.36 -5.19 -0.03
CA TRP A 324 -8.03 -5.71 -0.29
C TRP A 324 -7.15 -4.60 -0.84
N GLY A 325 -5.87 -4.67 -0.49
CA GLY A 325 -4.90 -3.68 -0.91
C GLY A 325 -3.51 -4.27 -0.80
N ARG A 326 -2.65 -3.88 -1.73
CA ARG A 326 -1.32 -4.45 -1.90
C ARG A 326 -0.25 -3.40 -1.70
N SER A 327 0.81 -3.70 -0.95
CA SER A 327 1.99 -2.84 -0.85
C SER A 327 1.63 -1.43 -0.34
N GLN A 328 1.67 -0.41 -1.20
CA GLN A 328 1.19 0.93 -0.85
C GLN A 328 -0.27 0.93 -0.38
N SER A 329 -1.17 0.29 -1.13
CA SER A 329 -2.59 0.29 -0.77
C SER A 329 -2.91 -0.65 0.39
N GLY A 330 -2.05 -1.65 0.66
CA GLY A 330 -2.11 -2.43 1.90
C GLY A 330 -1.76 -1.60 3.14
N ARG A 331 -0.75 -0.72 3.04
CA ARG A 331 -0.44 0.28 4.09
C ARG A 331 -1.55 1.31 4.24
N PHE A 332 -2.14 1.77 3.13
CA PHE A 332 -3.33 2.64 3.13
C PHE A 332 -4.47 2.04 3.96
N LEU A 333 -4.85 0.79 3.71
CA LEU A 333 -5.93 0.13 4.45
C LEU A 333 -5.63 -0.04 5.95
N ARG A 334 -4.38 -0.34 6.29
CA ARG A 334 -3.94 -0.37 7.71
C ARG A 334 -4.09 1.00 8.36
N ASP A 335 -3.72 2.06 7.65
CA ASP A 335 -3.79 3.43 8.16
C ASP A 335 -5.22 3.97 8.22
N LEU A 336 -6.07 3.57 7.26
CA LEU A 336 -7.52 3.83 7.26
C LEU A 336 -8.17 3.28 8.52
N VAL A 337 -7.89 2.02 8.87
CA VAL A 337 -8.39 1.38 10.10
C VAL A 337 -7.82 2.08 11.34
N TYR A 338 -6.51 2.33 11.38
CA TYR A 338 -5.87 3.02 12.50
C TYR A 338 -6.46 4.40 12.79
N HIS A 339 -6.73 5.19 11.74
CA HIS A 339 -7.33 6.52 11.88
C HIS A 339 -8.84 6.48 12.14
N GLY A 340 -9.49 5.31 12.07
CA GLY A 340 -10.91 5.14 12.41
C GLY A 340 -11.87 5.36 11.24
N PHE A 341 -11.38 5.33 10.01
CA PHE A 341 -12.20 5.53 8.81
C PHE A 341 -12.96 4.26 8.38
N ASN A 342 -12.96 3.21 9.20
CA ASN A 342 -13.89 2.08 9.05
C ASN A 342 -15.26 2.34 9.68
N GLU A 343 -15.54 3.57 10.08
CA GLU A 343 -16.79 4.05 10.65
C GLU A 343 -17.23 5.29 9.86
N ASP A 344 -18.46 5.26 9.33
CA ASP A 344 -19.03 6.40 8.60
C ASP A 344 -19.61 7.48 9.51
N GLU A 345 -20.05 8.61 8.93
CA GLU A 345 -20.60 9.73 9.70
C GLU A 345 -21.96 9.45 10.36
N SER A 346 -22.57 8.30 10.08
CA SER A 346 -23.76 7.78 10.77
C SER A 346 -23.40 6.65 11.75
N HIS A 347 -22.12 6.50 12.10
CA HIS A 347 -21.58 5.49 13.00
C HIS A 347 -21.80 4.03 12.54
N ARG A 348 -21.96 3.80 11.23
CA ARG A 348 -22.07 2.46 10.62
C ARG A 348 -20.68 1.97 10.22
N GLN A 349 -20.45 0.66 10.33
CA GLN A 349 -19.21 0.05 9.88
C GLN A 349 -19.11 0.07 8.35
N VAL A 350 -17.95 0.40 7.79
CA VAL A 350 -17.73 0.48 6.32
C VAL A 350 -17.31 -0.86 5.73
N PHE A 351 -16.31 -1.52 6.30
CA PHE A 351 -15.82 -2.83 5.90
C PHE A 351 -15.99 -3.83 7.04
N ALA A 352 -16.54 -5.00 6.73
CA ALA A 352 -16.60 -6.11 7.67
C ALA A 352 -15.23 -6.81 7.79
N ALA A 353 -14.46 -6.84 6.71
CA ALA A 353 -13.10 -7.40 6.68
C ALA A 353 -12.14 -6.58 5.82
N VAL A 354 -10.87 -6.55 6.22
CA VAL A 354 -9.78 -5.87 5.52
C VAL A 354 -8.59 -6.83 5.40
N SER A 355 -8.12 -7.03 4.16
CA SER A 355 -7.06 -7.96 3.80
C SER A 355 -5.85 -7.24 3.20
N PRO A 356 -4.97 -6.63 4.01
CA PRO A 356 -3.74 -6.04 3.51
C PRO A 356 -2.76 -7.15 3.09
N HIS A 357 -2.26 -7.06 1.85
CA HIS A 357 -1.26 -7.96 1.29
C HIS A 357 0.07 -7.21 1.10
N VAL A 358 1.17 -7.85 1.49
CA VAL A 358 2.56 -7.34 1.37
C VAL A 358 2.72 -5.90 1.87
N ALA A 359 2.00 -5.54 2.92
CA ALA A 359 2.02 -4.18 3.49
C ALA A 359 3.20 -3.95 4.47
N GLY A 360 3.78 -5.03 4.99
CA GLY A 360 4.78 -4.95 6.07
C GLY A 360 4.19 -4.49 7.40
N GLY A 361 5.05 -3.99 8.28
CA GLY A 361 4.67 -3.41 9.56
C GLY A 361 4.20 -1.94 9.47
N GLY A 362 4.60 -1.23 8.42
CA GLY A 362 4.39 0.21 8.29
C GLY A 362 2.95 0.66 8.03
N ARG A 363 2.70 1.95 8.28
CA ARG A 363 1.54 2.73 7.83
C ARG A 363 1.96 3.63 6.66
N LEU A 364 1.02 4.42 6.12
CA LEU A 364 1.27 5.23 4.93
C LEU A 364 1.65 6.67 5.31
N TYR A 365 2.53 7.30 4.52
CA TYR A 365 2.84 8.72 4.66
C TYR A 365 1.77 9.60 3.97
N LEU A 366 0.50 9.45 4.40
CA LEU A 366 -0.67 10.07 3.75
C LEU A 366 -1.27 11.24 4.56
N ASN A 367 -1.36 11.11 5.88
CA ASN A 367 -2.03 12.10 6.74
C ASN A 367 -1.03 13.02 7.45
N TYR A 368 -0.29 13.80 6.65
CA TYR A 368 0.75 14.74 7.09
C TYR A 368 0.75 15.99 6.21
N GLU A 369 1.23 17.11 6.76
CA GLU A 369 1.47 18.34 5.99
C GLU A 369 2.63 18.09 5.01
N PHE A 370 2.40 18.25 3.70
CA PHE A 370 3.31 17.82 2.63
C PHE A 370 3.57 16.31 2.59
N ALA A 371 2.53 15.50 2.83
CA ALA A 371 2.56 14.05 2.70
C ALA A 371 3.03 13.56 1.31
N ARG A 372 3.68 12.39 1.28
CA ARG A 372 4.21 11.74 0.07
C ARG A 372 3.84 10.25 0.04
N PRO A 373 2.57 9.89 -0.20
CA PRO A 373 2.11 8.50 -0.09
C PRO A 373 2.73 7.56 -1.13
N VAL A 374 3.32 8.08 -2.21
CA VAL A 374 4.07 7.26 -3.18
C VAL A 374 5.31 6.64 -2.56
N SER A 375 5.90 7.29 -1.54
CA SER A 375 7.13 6.82 -0.93
C SER A 375 6.88 5.56 -0.11
N SER A 376 7.94 4.76 -0.01
CA SER A 376 7.92 3.61 0.87
C SER A 376 9.33 3.30 1.32
N SER A 377 9.47 3.21 2.63
CA SER A 377 10.72 2.89 3.27
C SER A 377 11.21 1.52 2.80
N GLN A 378 12.48 1.45 2.43
CA GLN A 378 13.22 0.28 2.01
C GLN A 378 14.63 0.36 2.55
N GLN A 379 15.37 -0.75 2.55
CA GLN A 379 16.75 -0.79 3.04
C GLN A 379 17.63 0.22 2.32
N HIS A 380 17.44 0.43 1.02
CA HIS A 380 18.26 1.39 0.31
C HIS A 380 17.70 2.83 0.36
N THR A 381 16.38 3.01 0.33
CA THR A 381 15.74 4.33 0.10
C THR A 381 14.63 4.65 1.09
N ASN A 382 14.39 5.94 1.30
CA ASN A 382 13.30 6.51 2.11
C ASN A 382 13.26 5.98 3.56
N GLN A 383 14.41 5.60 4.14
CA GLN A 383 14.48 5.15 5.53
C GLN A 383 14.04 6.21 6.54
N LEU A 384 14.14 7.50 6.16
CA LEU A 384 13.83 8.63 7.02
C LEU A 384 12.39 9.15 6.84
N ASP A 385 11.62 8.60 5.90
CA ASP A 385 10.21 8.96 5.76
C ASP A 385 9.40 8.37 6.93
N PRO A 386 8.35 9.06 7.41
CA PRO A 386 7.65 8.64 8.63
C PRO A 386 6.78 7.40 8.39
N GLU A 387 7.28 6.25 8.83
CA GLU A 387 6.49 5.03 9.06
C GLU A 387 6.51 4.74 10.56
N LEU A 388 5.57 5.34 11.30
CA LEU A 388 5.60 5.44 12.76
C LEU A 388 4.70 4.41 13.43
N PHE A 389 5.05 4.07 14.68
CA PHE A 389 4.20 3.33 15.62
C PHE A 389 2.75 3.88 15.62
N PRO A 390 1.71 3.02 15.80
CA PRO A 390 1.78 1.56 15.99
C PRO A 390 2.01 0.77 14.69
N PHE A 391 2.72 -0.36 14.83
CA PHE A 391 2.95 -1.33 13.75
C PHE A 391 2.06 -2.57 13.87
N ALA A 392 1.79 -3.03 15.09
CA ALA A 392 0.95 -4.21 15.32
C ALA A 392 -0.55 -3.85 15.38
N TYR A 393 -1.38 -4.87 15.24
CA TYR A 393 -2.83 -4.74 15.42
C TYR A 393 -3.24 -4.56 16.87
N ASN A 394 -2.44 -5.10 17.80
CA ASN A 394 -2.61 -4.96 19.23
C ASN A 394 -2.50 -3.49 19.66
N VAL A 395 -3.20 -3.14 20.74
CA VAL A 395 -2.86 -1.96 21.54
C VAL A 395 -1.71 -2.36 22.48
N LEU A 396 -0.57 -1.69 22.36
CA LEU A 396 0.61 -1.93 23.20
C LEU A 396 1.28 -0.60 23.56
N LYS A 397 2.16 -0.63 24.56
CA LYS A 397 3.04 0.50 24.87
C LYS A 397 4.23 0.48 23.93
N ASP A 398 4.45 1.60 23.24
CA ASP A 398 5.60 1.81 22.38
C ASP A 398 6.89 1.66 23.21
N PRO A 399 7.81 0.77 22.84
CA PRO A 399 9.09 0.61 23.54
C PRO A 399 9.99 1.86 23.50
N GLN A 400 9.75 2.80 22.58
CA GLN A 400 10.55 4.01 22.42
C GLN A 400 9.98 5.20 23.19
N THR A 401 8.66 5.40 23.15
CA THR A 401 8.01 6.58 23.77
C THR A 401 7.19 6.27 25.02
N GLY A 402 6.86 5.00 25.28
CA GLY A 402 5.93 4.59 26.33
C GLY A 402 4.45 4.85 26.02
N ARG A 403 4.13 5.49 24.88
CA ARG A 403 2.76 5.77 24.45
C ARG A 403 2.02 4.47 24.14
N GLU A 404 0.78 4.37 24.62
CA GLU A 404 -0.09 3.25 24.31
C GLU A 404 -0.89 3.52 23.02
N ASP A 405 -0.76 2.63 22.03
CA ASP A 405 -1.51 2.72 20.78
C ASP A 405 -1.56 1.36 20.04
N GLY A 406 -2.45 1.24 19.05
CA GLY A 406 -2.65 0.05 18.22
C GLY A 406 -3.48 0.33 16.97
N ILE A 407 -3.37 -0.53 15.96
CA ILE A 407 -4.21 -0.40 14.74
C ILE A 407 -5.67 -0.74 15.06
N LEU A 408 -5.94 -1.82 15.80
CA LEU A 408 -7.29 -2.19 16.25
C LEU A 408 -7.55 -1.66 17.65
N LYS A 409 -7.99 -0.40 17.72
CA LYS A 409 -8.28 0.31 18.98
C LYS A 409 -9.72 0.83 19.06
N ARG A 410 -10.60 0.39 18.16
CA ARG A 410 -12.01 0.83 18.09
C ARG A 410 -12.91 -0.39 17.93
N PRO A 411 -13.18 -1.18 19.00
CA PRO A 411 -13.82 -2.48 18.89
C PRO A 411 -15.16 -2.51 18.13
N LYS A 412 -15.93 -1.39 18.17
CA LYS A 412 -17.21 -1.23 17.45
C LYS A 412 -17.06 -1.20 15.94
N SER A 413 -15.99 -0.59 15.41
CA SER A 413 -15.74 -0.44 13.98
C SER A 413 -14.55 -1.26 13.49
N ASP A 414 -13.75 -1.87 14.36
CA ASP A 414 -12.61 -2.72 13.99
C ASP A 414 -13.08 -3.92 13.12
N PRO A 415 -12.55 -4.06 11.89
CA PRO A 415 -12.91 -5.14 10.98
C PRO A 415 -12.20 -6.45 11.36
N TYR A 416 -12.64 -7.56 10.77
CA TYR A 416 -11.79 -8.75 10.67
C TYR A 416 -10.58 -8.46 9.79
N ILE A 417 -9.42 -9.00 10.13
CA ILE A 417 -8.17 -8.79 9.41
C ILE A 417 -7.61 -10.12 8.93
N VAL A 418 -7.28 -10.18 7.64
CA VAL A 418 -6.42 -11.22 7.07
C VAL A 418 -5.18 -10.55 6.47
N HIS A 419 -4.11 -10.45 7.25
CA HIS A 419 -2.85 -9.87 6.80
C HIS A 419 -1.99 -10.96 6.15
N THR A 420 -1.61 -10.75 4.89
CA THR A 420 -0.66 -11.66 4.20
C THR A 420 0.65 -10.96 3.87
N GLN A 421 1.78 -11.63 4.07
CA GLN A 421 3.12 -11.13 3.76
C GLN A 421 3.94 -12.22 3.06
N THR A 422 4.95 -11.81 2.31
CA THR A 422 5.98 -12.68 1.73
C THR A 422 7.32 -12.45 2.44
N ASP A 423 8.39 -13.14 2.02
CA ASP A 423 9.70 -12.96 2.67
C ASP A 423 10.21 -11.53 2.49
N THR A 424 9.97 -10.91 1.34
CA THR A 424 10.40 -9.53 1.09
C THR A 424 9.94 -8.55 2.16
N GLU A 425 8.75 -8.74 2.76
CA GLU A 425 8.25 -7.79 3.76
C GLU A 425 9.08 -7.80 5.04
N TYR A 426 9.62 -8.95 5.44
CA TYR A 426 10.48 -9.02 6.62
C TYR A 426 11.78 -8.24 6.40
N TRP A 427 12.37 -8.37 5.22
CA TRP A 427 13.62 -7.70 4.85
C TRP A 427 13.46 -6.23 4.50
N GLN A 428 12.41 -5.86 3.75
CA GLN A 428 12.25 -4.52 3.17
C GLN A 428 11.17 -3.67 3.81
N LYS A 429 10.16 -4.28 4.46
CA LYS A 429 8.97 -3.59 4.97
C LYS A 429 8.72 -3.84 6.46
N ARG A 430 9.75 -4.31 7.17
CA ARG A 430 9.73 -4.53 8.63
C ARG A 430 8.54 -5.40 9.06
N GLY A 431 8.27 -6.46 8.29
CA GLY A 431 7.11 -7.35 8.45
C GLY A 431 6.94 -7.90 9.85
N ALA A 432 8.05 -8.22 10.52
CA ALA A 432 8.08 -8.67 11.92
C ALA A 432 7.39 -7.70 12.90
N LEU A 433 7.44 -6.39 12.67
CA LEU A 433 6.81 -5.41 13.56
C LEU A 433 5.27 -5.48 13.57
N ALA A 434 4.66 -6.16 12.59
CA ALA A 434 3.22 -6.39 12.60
C ALA A 434 2.77 -7.39 13.67
N HIS A 435 3.70 -8.20 14.22
CA HIS A 435 3.40 -9.25 15.20
C HIS A 435 4.45 -9.39 16.32
N THR A 436 5.33 -8.40 16.48
CA THR A 436 6.29 -8.31 17.58
C THR A 436 6.16 -6.98 18.33
N ASP A 437 6.63 -6.95 19.58
CA ASP A 437 6.54 -5.79 20.49
C ASP A 437 7.51 -4.64 20.16
N GLY A 438 8.27 -4.74 19.07
CA GLY A 438 9.32 -3.79 18.71
C GLY A 438 10.64 -3.96 19.46
N LYS A 439 10.70 -4.83 20.48
CA LYS A 439 11.93 -5.29 21.15
C LYS A 439 12.34 -6.71 20.74
N GLY A 440 11.57 -7.35 19.87
CA GLY A 440 11.84 -8.68 19.34
C GLY A 440 11.19 -9.80 20.16
N LYS A 441 10.06 -9.53 20.81
CA LYS A 441 9.21 -10.57 21.42
C LYS A 441 7.93 -10.74 20.63
N ASP A 442 7.45 -11.98 20.52
CA ASP A 442 6.18 -12.30 19.88
C ASP A 442 5.01 -11.62 20.60
N LEU A 443 4.04 -11.14 19.82
CA LEU A 443 2.74 -10.69 20.33
C LEU A 443 1.69 -11.80 20.19
N PRO A 444 0.71 -11.87 21.11
CA PRO A 444 -0.50 -12.64 20.88
C PRO A 444 -1.28 -12.03 19.72
N ILE A 445 -1.86 -12.87 18.87
CA ILE A 445 -2.66 -12.40 17.73
C ILE A 445 -4.06 -12.00 18.24
N PRO A 446 -4.55 -10.77 17.96
CA PRO A 446 -5.89 -10.36 18.37
C PRO A 446 -6.99 -11.27 17.79
N LYS A 447 -8.11 -11.42 18.50
CA LYS A 447 -9.19 -12.36 18.12
C LYS A 447 -9.70 -12.18 16.69
N LYS A 448 -9.86 -10.93 16.24
CA LYS A 448 -10.31 -10.54 14.89
C LYS A 448 -9.20 -10.56 13.83
N VAL A 449 -8.00 -11.06 14.15
CA VAL A 449 -6.85 -11.03 13.24
C VAL A 449 -6.40 -12.45 12.89
N ARG A 450 -6.06 -12.65 11.62
CA ARG A 450 -5.26 -13.75 11.12
C ARG A 450 -4.11 -13.19 10.29
N MET A 451 -2.94 -13.78 10.46
CA MET A 451 -1.72 -13.37 9.76
C MET A 451 -1.09 -14.59 9.10
N TYR A 452 -0.69 -14.44 7.84
CA TYR A 452 -0.06 -15.51 7.08
C TYR A 452 1.19 -15.01 6.37
N PHE A 453 2.27 -15.73 6.59
CA PHE A 453 3.51 -15.60 5.86
C PHE A 453 3.52 -16.62 4.73
N ILE A 454 3.70 -16.19 3.49
CA ILE A 454 3.86 -17.06 2.33
C ILE A 454 5.37 -17.27 2.14
N ALA A 455 5.83 -18.46 2.52
CA ALA A 455 7.24 -18.80 2.63
C ALA A 455 7.96 -18.62 1.29
N SER A 456 9.16 -18.03 1.33
CA SER A 456 10.04 -17.88 0.18
C SER A 456 9.47 -17.12 -1.01
N ALA A 457 8.33 -16.44 -0.87
CA ALA A 457 7.76 -15.61 -1.91
C ALA A 457 8.46 -14.23 -1.94
N GLN A 458 8.42 -13.56 -3.09
CA GLN A 458 8.85 -12.17 -3.19
C GLN A 458 7.67 -11.19 -3.27
N HIS A 459 7.98 -9.91 -3.13
CA HIS A 459 6.99 -8.84 -3.09
C HIS A 459 6.15 -8.73 -4.35
N ASN A 460 6.57 -9.13 -5.55
CA ASN A 460 5.74 -8.97 -6.76
C ASN A 460 5.96 -10.08 -7.78
N THR A 461 5.05 -11.05 -7.79
CA THR A 461 5.06 -12.21 -8.68
C THR A 461 3.65 -12.51 -9.16
N PRO A 462 3.17 -11.80 -10.21
CA PRO A 462 1.95 -12.21 -10.89
C PRO A 462 2.11 -13.62 -11.48
N PHE A 463 0.98 -14.27 -11.75
CA PHE A 463 0.97 -15.57 -12.40
C PHE A 463 1.73 -15.54 -13.74
N GLY A 464 2.48 -16.61 -14.04
CA GLY A 464 3.32 -16.68 -15.25
C GLY A 464 4.63 -15.89 -15.18
N SER A 465 5.01 -15.35 -14.03
CA SER A 465 6.32 -14.70 -13.84
C SER A 465 7.47 -15.68 -14.13
N ALA A 466 8.51 -15.20 -14.82
CA ALA A 466 9.72 -15.95 -15.12
C ALA A 466 10.94 -15.35 -14.41
N PRO A 467 11.96 -16.14 -14.05
CA PRO A 467 13.19 -15.62 -13.48
C PRO A 467 13.93 -14.68 -14.45
N ARG A 468 14.35 -13.50 -13.99
CA ARG A 468 15.08 -12.51 -14.79
C ARG A 468 16.20 -11.90 -13.96
N LYS A 469 17.37 -11.61 -14.54
CA LYS A 469 18.49 -11.02 -13.78
C LYS A 469 18.31 -9.52 -13.52
N GLY A 470 17.92 -8.75 -14.55
CA GLY A 470 17.61 -7.33 -14.43
C GLY A 470 18.71 -6.52 -13.73
N ALA A 471 18.30 -5.74 -12.72
CA ALA A 471 19.16 -4.88 -11.89
C ALA A 471 19.83 -5.61 -10.72
N CYS A 472 19.52 -6.89 -10.51
CA CYS A 472 19.98 -7.65 -9.35
C CYS A 472 21.14 -8.59 -9.69
N GLN A 473 21.81 -9.12 -8.66
CA GLN A 473 22.91 -10.06 -8.78
C GLN A 473 22.43 -11.46 -9.20
N GLN A 474 21.32 -11.92 -8.61
CA GLN A 474 20.70 -13.22 -8.92
C GLN A 474 19.44 -13.07 -9.77
N LEU A 475 18.96 -14.15 -10.37
CA LEU A 475 17.65 -14.17 -11.05
C LEU A 475 16.54 -13.81 -10.04
N THR A 476 15.51 -13.11 -10.49
CA THR A 476 14.36 -12.75 -9.66
C THR A 476 13.51 -13.97 -9.33
N ASN A 477 12.97 -14.01 -8.12
CA ASN A 477 12.07 -15.06 -7.68
C ASN A 477 10.75 -15.06 -8.49
N PRO A 478 10.40 -16.16 -9.18
CA PRO A 478 9.20 -16.20 -10.03
C PRO A 478 7.93 -16.63 -9.31
N MET A 479 8.00 -17.03 -8.03
CA MET A 479 6.93 -17.81 -7.39
C MET A 479 5.63 -16.99 -7.20
N PRO A 480 4.51 -17.37 -7.86
CA PRO A 480 3.23 -16.70 -7.68
C PRO A 480 2.57 -17.09 -6.35
N VAL A 481 1.66 -16.25 -5.86
CA VAL A 481 0.99 -16.43 -4.56
C VAL A 481 -0.54 -16.55 -4.66
N GLY A 482 -1.09 -16.55 -5.86
CA GLY A 482 -2.54 -16.44 -6.11
C GLY A 482 -3.38 -17.52 -5.43
N ASP A 483 -2.91 -18.78 -5.43
CA ASP A 483 -3.64 -19.91 -4.81
C ASP A 483 -3.86 -19.71 -3.31
N ALA A 484 -2.81 -19.33 -2.59
CA ALA A 484 -2.91 -19.04 -1.16
C ALA A 484 -3.84 -17.85 -0.90
N LEU A 485 -3.74 -16.78 -1.71
CA LEU A 485 -4.60 -15.61 -1.55
C LEU A 485 -6.08 -15.95 -1.79
N ARG A 486 -6.40 -16.74 -2.82
CA ARG A 486 -7.77 -17.21 -3.09
C ARG A 486 -8.32 -18.03 -1.93
N ALA A 487 -7.57 -19.00 -1.42
CA ALA A 487 -8.00 -19.83 -0.30
C ALA A 487 -8.27 -19.00 0.97
N LEU A 488 -7.36 -18.07 1.30
CA LEU A 488 -7.51 -17.17 2.44
C LEU A 488 -8.68 -16.20 2.27
N MET A 489 -8.98 -15.78 1.04
CA MET A 489 -10.12 -14.93 0.73
C MET A 489 -11.45 -15.65 1.00
N VAL A 490 -11.58 -16.92 0.58
CA VAL A 490 -12.75 -17.75 0.91
C VAL A 490 -12.87 -17.94 2.42
N ALA A 491 -11.76 -18.22 3.11
CA ALA A 491 -11.77 -18.37 4.56
C ALA A 491 -12.17 -17.06 5.28
N MET A 492 -11.72 -15.90 4.78
CA MET A 492 -12.12 -14.60 5.31
C MET A 492 -13.62 -14.37 5.15
N ASP A 493 -14.18 -14.68 3.99
CA ASP A 493 -15.61 -14.54 3.73
C ASP A 493 -16.45 -15.41 4.67
N ARG A 494 -16.08 -16.69 4.83
CA ARG A 494 -16.73 -17.60 5.78
C ARG A 494 -16.59 -17.14 7.23
N TRP A 495 -15.50 -16.46 7.57
CA TRP A 495 -15.35 -15.89 8.90
C TRP A 495 -16.36 -14.79 9.18
N VAL A 496 -16.61 -13.93 8.19
CA VAL A 496 -17.57 -12.84 8.32
C VAL A 496 -19.01 -13.37 8.31
N GLU A 497 -19.35 -14.25 7.36
CA GLU A 497 -20.72 -14.70 7.13
C GLU A 497 -21.18 -15.79 8.10
N GLU A 498 -20.32 -16.77 8.37
CA GLU A 498 -20.67 -17.99 9.11
C GLU A 498 -20.08 -17.99 10.53
N GLY A 499 -19.20 -17.03 10.85
CA GLY A 499 -18.43 -17.06 12.08
C GLY A 499 -17.33 -18.15 12.11
N THR A 500 -17.08 -18.82 10.98
CA THR A 500 -16.08 -19.90 10.86
C THR A 500 -14.69 -19.29 10.71
N PRO A 501 -13.82 -19.32 11.75
CA PRO A 501 -12.51 -18.68 11.65
C PRO A 501 -11.61 -19.37 10.62
N PRO A 502 -10.75 -18.62 9.90
CA PRO A 502 -9.69 -19.20 9.09
C PRO A 502 -8.73 -20.03 9.97
N PRO A 503 -7.89 -20.91 9.37
CA PRO A 503 -6.83 -21.60 10.08
C PRO A 503 -6.00 -20.65 10.94
N LEU A 504 -5.42 -21.13 12.04
CA LEU A 504 -4.60 -20.26 12.89
C LEU A 504 -3.47 -19.60 12.09
N SER A 505 -3.06 -18.41 12.54
CA SER A 505 -2.00 -17.63 11.89
C SER A 505 -0.74 -18.47 11.71
N GLN A 506 -0.22 -18.51 10.49
CA GLN A 506 1.05 -19.15 10.16
C GLN A 506 2.08 -18.08 9.85
N ILE A 507 2.89 -17.74 10.85
CA ILE A 507 3.94 -16.71 10.78
C ILE A 507 5.20 -17.25 11.46
N PRO A 508 6.40 -16.81 11.06
CA PRO A 508 7.62 -17.06 11.81
C PRO A 508 7.51 -16.41 13.19
N ARG A 509 8.02 -17.08 14.23
CA ARG A 509 7.96 -16.65 15.64
C ARG A 509 9.32 -16.77 16.32
N VAL A 510 9.52 -15.92 17.32
CA VAL A 510 10.73 -15.97 18.16
C VAL A 510 10.67 -17.19 19.08
N SER A 511 9.49 -17.47 19.63
CA SER A 511 9.25 -18.56 20.59
C SER A 511 9.54 -19.96 20.06
N ASP A 512 9.43 -20.20 18.74
CA ASP A 512 9.75 -21.47 18.10
C ASP A 512 11.07 -21.44 17.30
N GLY A 513 11.80 -20.33 17.36
CA GLY A 513 13.10 -20.16 16.69
C GLY A 513 13.01 -19.98 15.17
N SER A 514 11.83 -19.75 14.60
CA SER A 514 11.66 -19.50 13.17
C SER A 514 11.73 -18.03 12.76
N LEU A 515 11.76 -17.09 13.71
CA LEU A 515 12.03 -15.67 13.52
C LEU A 515 13.30 -15.26 14.27
N VAL A 516 14.32 -14.82 13.53
CA VAL A 516 15.70 -14.70 14.02
C VAL A 516 16.36 -13.39 13.59
N SER A 517 17.55 -13.10 14.13
CA SER A 517 18.36 -11.97 13.65
C SER A 517 18.86 -12.22 12.23
N ALA A 518 19.09 -11.16 11.45
CA ALA A 518 19.39 -11.26 10.01
C ALA A 518 20.78 -11.82 9.65
N GLY A 519 21.64 -12.12 10.63
CA GLY A 519 22.96 -12.69 10.38
C GLY A 519 22.88 -14.10 9.78
N GLN A 520 23.86 -14.48 8.94
CA GLN A 520 23.83 -15.75 8.19
C GLN A 520 23.75 -16.98 9.10
N GLU A 521 24.50 -16.96 10.21
CA GLU A 521 24.47 -18.03 11.21
C GLU A 521 23.08 -18.17 11.85
N SER A 522 22.45 -17.03 12.19
CA SER A 522 21.13 -17.01 12.81
C SER A 522 20.03 -17.49 11.86
N THR A 523 20.06 -17.04 10.60
CA THR A 523 19.10 -17.47 9.58
C THR A 523 19.34 -18.90 9.11
N GLY A 524 20.58 -19.38 9.20
CA GLY A 524 20.99 -20.67 8.65
C GLY A 524 21.14 -20.65 7.13
N PHE A 525 21.24 -19.46 6.50
CA PHE A 525 21.32 -19.37 5.04
C PHE A 525 22.60 -20.03 4.51
N PRO A 526 22.51 -21.01 3.60
CA PRO A 526 23.65 -21.80 3.17
C PRO A 526 24.69 -20.96 2.42
N ALA A 527 25.96 -21.36 2.53
CA ALA A 527 27.04 -20.75 1.76
C ALA A 527 27.00 -21.22 0.30
N ILE A 528 26.07 -20.67 -0.49
CA ILE A 528 25.89 -21.02 -1.90
C ILE A 528 26.99 -20.34 -2.74
N PRO A 529 27.75 -21.09 -3.56
CA PRO A 529 28.76 -20.53 -4.46
C PRO A 529 28.21 -19.42 -5.36
N GLY A 530 28.91 -18.28 -5.44
CA GLY A 530 28.49 -17.15 -6.27
C GLY A 530 27.32 -16.32 -5.73
N VAL A 531 26.84 -16.61 -4.51
CA VAL A 531 25.78 -15.85 -3.84
C VAL A 531 26.37 -15.14 -2.63
N ARG A 532 26.29 -13.80 -2.63
CA ARG A 532 26.68 -12.98 -1.49
C ARG A 532 25.51 -12.85 -0.51
N TYR A 533 25.78 -13.11 0.77
CA TYR A 533 24.87 -12.85 1.88
C TYR A 533 25.47 -11.80 2.80
N ASN A 534 24.77 -10.68 3.00
CA ASN A 534 25.25 -9.57 3.84
C ASN A 534 24.33 -9.26 5.03
N GLY A 535 23.22 -9.99 5.17
CA GLY A 535 22.25 -9.79 6.25
C GLY A 535 21.68 -8.37 6.31
N LEU A 536 21.68 -7.62 5.20
CA LEU A 536 21.11 -6.27 5.17
C LEU A 536 19.59 -6.33 5.26
N TYR A 537 19.01 -5.41 6.02
CA TYR A 537 17.56 -5.25 6.16
C TYR A 537 17.19 -3.79 6.32
N ASN A 538 15.92 -3.47 6.07
CA ASN A 538 15.37 -2.14 6.30
C ASN A 538 15.17 -1.90 7.81
N ARG A 539 16.08 -1.14 8.41
CA ARG A 539 16.03 -0.72 9.81
C ARG A 539 14.79 0.12 10.10
N GLN A 540 14.27 0.08 11.33
CA GLN A 540 13.21 1.01 11.76
C GLN A 540 13.78 1.92 12.85
N LEU A 541 14.16 3.12 12.45
CA LEU A 541 14.69 4.12 13.36
C LEU A 541 13.55 4.84 14.10
N PHE A 542 13.82 5.24 15.34
CA PHE A 542 13.05 6.24 16.05
C PHE A 542 13.75 7.59 15.86
N LEU A 543 13.07 8.49 15.17
CA LEU A 543 13.63 9.73 14.66
C LEU A 543 12.86 10.93 15.24
N ASP A 544 13.59 12.00 15.53
CA ASP A 544 13.04 13.31 15.88
C ASP A 544 12.71 14.09 14.62
N TYR A 545 11.41 14.26 14.38
CA TYR A 545 10.83 15.04 13.29
C TYR A 545 10.40 16.46 13.72
N GLY A 546 10.59 16.81 14.99
CA GLY A 546 10.09 18.05 15.59
C GLY A 546 8.85 17.86 16.46
N SER A 547 8.55 18.92 17.22
CA SER A 547 7.52 18.92 18.28
C SER A 547 6.09 18.81 17.74
N ASN A 548 5.84 19.26 16.50
CA ASN A 548 4.51 19.25 15.88
C ASN A 548 4.17 17.96 15.10
N LEU A 549 4.96 16.89 15.27
CA LEU A 549 4.70 15.60 14.61
C LEU A 549 3.31 15.02 14.92
N VAL A 550 2.80 15.20 16.15
CA VAL A 550 1.46 14.74 16.55
C VAL A 550 0.34 15.43 15.74
N ARG A 551 0.62 16.63 15.21
CA ARG A 551 -0.27 17.37 14.30
C ARG A 551 0.01 17.06 12.82
N GLY A 552 0.88 16.07 12.54
CA GLY A 552 1.28 15.67 11.20
C GLY A 552 2.26 16.62 10.51
N ILE A 553 2.97 17.48 11.24
CA ILE A 553 3.92 18.44 10.67
C ILE A 553 5.35 17.96 10.94
N LEU A 554 6.14 17.78 9.88
CA LEU A 554 7.57 17.46 9.97
C LEU A 554 8.39 18.74 9.89
N GLU A 555 9.04 19.12 10.99
CA GLU A 555 9.79 20.39 11.13
C GLU A 555 11.30 20.21 10.90
N VAL A 556 11.82 19.02 11.19
CA VAL A 556 13.24 18.71 11.15
C VAL A 556 13.58 17.90 9.90
N HIS A 557 14.39 18.48 9.01
CA HIS A 557 14.85 17.84 7.76
C HIS A 557 16.38 17.98 7.62
N PRO A 558 17.14 16.88 7.44
CA PRO A 558 16.70 15.50 7.69
C PRO A 558 16.37 15.30 9.17
N PRO A 559 15.45 14.39 9.52
CA PRO A 559 15.11 14.13 10.92
C PRO A 559 16.33 13.58 11.67
N ARG A 560 16.42 13.88 12.97
CA ARG A 560 17.58 13.51 13.79
C ARG A 560 17.38 12.12 14.37
N GLN A 561 18.40 11.29 14.30
CA GLN A 561 18.34 9.99 14.96
C GLN A 561 18.40 10.16 16.48
N ILE A 562 17.46 9.55 17.19
CA ILE A 562 17.46 9.52 18.64
C ILE A 562 18.43 8.42 19.11
N LYS A 563 19.26 8.72 20.11
CA LYS A 563 20.24 7.77 20.64
C LYS A 563 19.53 6.52 21.14
N ASN A 564 20.01 5.34 20.72
CA ASN A 564 19.38 4.04 20.99
C ASN A 564 17.93 3.91 20.50
N GLY A 565 17.48 4.83 19.64
CA GLY A 565 16.14 4.87 19.08
C GLY A 565 16.02 3.96 17.86
N GLU A 566 15.83 2.66 18.07
CA GLU A 566 15.60 1.68 17.00
C GLU A 566 14.70 0.54 17.48
N TYR A 567 13.83 0.08 16.58
CA TYR A 567 13.01 -1.11 16.82
C TYR A 567 13.74 -2.35 16.31
N LYS A 568 13.63 -3.46 17.05
CA LYS A 568 14.29 -4.72 16.67
C LYS A 568 13.60 -5.30 15.45
N ILE A 569 14.34 -5.39 14.35
CA ILE A 569 13.92 -6.10 13.14
C ILE A 569 14.47 -7.52 13.17
N LEU A 570 13.61 -8.48 12.83
CA LEU A 570 13.91 -9.89 12.73
C LEU A 570 13.40 -10.41 11.38
N VAL A 571 13.97 -11.53 10.92
CA VAL A 571 13.70 -12.14 9.62
C VAL A 571 13.42 -13.65 9.77
N PRO A 572 12.73 -14.28 8.82
CA PRO A 572 12.44 -15.70 8.90
C PRO A 572 13.72 -16.56 8.81
N LYS A 573 13.72 -17.70 9.50
CA LYS A 573 14.76 -18.73 9.41
C LYS A 573 14.54 -19.62 8.18
N VAL A 574 15.63 -20.16 7.63
CA VAL A 574 15.60 -21.05 6.46
C VAL A 574 16.11 -22.46 6.80
N ASP A 575 15.81 -23.41 5.92
CA ASP A 575 16.35 -24.76 5.92
C ASP A 575 17.73 -24.83 5.21
N ALA A 576 18.28 -26.04 5.08
CA ALA A 576 19.58 -26.26 4.45
C ALA A 576 19.62 -25.86 2.96
N ASP A 577 18.44 -25.69 2.34
CA ASP A 577 18.29 -25.25 0.96
C ASP A 577 18.12 -23.73 0.86
N GLY A 578 18.12 -23.01 1.97
CA GLY A 578 17.89 -21.57 1.99
C GLY A 578 16.44 -21.17 1.78
N ASN A 579 15.47 -22.08 1.94
CA ASN A 579 14.04 -21.78 1.87
C ASN A 579 13.43 -21.69 3.28
N GLU A 580 12.48 -20.78 3.50
CA GLU A 580 11.92 -20.53 4.84
C GLU A 580 11.13 -21.72 5.39
N ILE A 581 11.34 -21.98 6.68
CA ILE A 581 10.76 -23.15 7.36
C ILE A 581 9.34 -22.91 7.89
N ALA A 582 8.97 -21.64 8.12
CA ALA A 582 7.69 -21.23 8.70
C ALA A 582 6.72 -20.71 7.63
N GLY A 583 5.44 -20.62 7.99
CA GLY A 583 4.39 -20.08 7.13
C GLY A 583 3.81 -21.09 6.13
N ILE A 584 3.06 -20.56 5.17
CA ILE A 584 2.45 -21.31 4.08
C ILE A 584 3.55 -21.64 3.06
N ARG A 585 3.96 -22.91 3.03
CA ARG A 585 4.92 -23.44 2.07
C ARG A 585 4.17 -24.01 0.87
N LEU A 586 4.15 -23.26 -0.23
CA LEU A 586 3.58 -23.68 -1.51
C LEU A 586 4.34 -24.90 -2.09
N PRO A 587 3.77 -25.66 -3.04
CA PRO A 587 4.42 -26.84 -3.63
C PRO A 587 5.87 -26.58 -4.10
N THR A 588 6.13 -25.43 -4.70
CA THR A 588 7.48 -24.98 -5.12
C THR A 588 8.51 -24.97 -3.99
N ILE A 589 8.08 -24.83 -2.74
CA ILE A 589 8.94 -24.78 -1.54
C ILE A 589 8.92 -26.11 -0.77
N ARG A 590 7.89 -26.94 -0.97
CA ARG A 590 7.81 -28.28 -0.39
C ARG A 590 8.60 -29.31 -1.20
N VAL A 591 8.73 -29.08 -2.51
CA VAL A 591 9.50 -29.89 -3.46
C VAL A 591 10.40 -28.95 -4.26
N PRO A 592 11.44 -28.36 -3.62
CA PRO A 592 12.20 -27.28 -4.24
C PRO A 592 13.11 -27.78 -5.36
N LEU A 593 13.25 -26.95 -6.39
CA LEU A 593 14.26 -27.07 -7.46
C LEU A 593 15.30 -25.94 -7.39
N ALA A 594 15.15 -25.05 -6.42
CA ALA A 594 15.97 -23.86 -6.22
C ALA A 594 15.85 -23.37 -4.78
N THR A 595 16.79 -22.50 -4.40
CA THR A 595 16.61 -21.58 -3.28
C THR A 595 15.76 -20.40 -3.78
N HIS A 596 14.67 -20.13 -3.08
CA HIS A 596 13.83 -18.96 -3.27
C HIS A 596 13.96 -18.03 -2.06
N THR A 597 14.19 -16.75 -2.29
CA THR A 597 14.25 -15.75 -1.22
C THR A 597 13.36 -14.56 -1.55
N GLY A 598 13.06 -13.73 -0.55
CA GLY A 598 12.42 -12.43 -0.67
C GLY A 598 13.40 -11.26 -0.77
N TRP A 599 14.71 -11.51 -0.76
CA TRP A 599 15.76 -10.51 -0.90
C TRP A 599 16.71 -10.85 -2.05
N ASN A 600 17.30 -9.85 -2.67
CA ASN A 600 18.34 -9.98 -3.70
C ASN A 600 19.24 -8.75 -3.56
N LEU A 601 20.46 -8.79 -4.10
CA LEU A 601 21.39 -7.68 -4.02
C LEU A 601 21.49 -6.94 -5.35
N GLN A 602 21.72 -5.63 -5.30
CA GLN A 602 21.95 -4.84 -6.51
C GLN A 602 23.28 -5.23 -7.15
N ARG A 603 23.29 -5.31 -8.48
CA ARG A 603 24.51 -5.56 -9.26
C ARG A 603 25.46 -4.37 -9.24
N LYS A 604 26.71 -4.60 -9.64
CA LYS A 604 27.70 -3.55 -9.92
C LYS A 604 27.17 -2.48 -10.88
N GLY A 605 27.47 -1.21 -10.60
CA GLY A 605 27.01 -0.04 -11.38
C GLY A 605 25.69 0.58 -10.91
N LEU A 606 25.06 0.01 -9.89
CA LEU A 606 24.02 0.66 -9.08
C LEU A 606 24.57 0.84 -7.66
N ALA A 607 23.73 0.77 -6.63
CA ALA A 607 24.21 0.69 -5.25
C ALA A 607 24.61 -0.76 -4.93
N GLU A 608 25.72 -1.23 -5.49
CA GLU A 608 26.20 -2.62 -5.40
C GLU A 608 26.13 -3.18 -3.97
N ASP A 609 25.64 -4.41 -3.82
CA ASP A 609 25.45 -5.07 -2.53
C ASP A 609 24.39 -4.46 -1.59
N GLU A 610 23.71 -3.36 -1.93
CA GLU A 610 22.46 -3.00 -1.23
C GLU A 610 21.32 -3.93 -1.66
N LEU A 611 20.24 -4.01 -0.90
CA LEU A 611 19.09 -4.80 -1.32
C LEU A 611 18.51 -4.26 -2.63
N CYS A 612 18.17 -5.16 -3.54
CA CYS A 612 17.65 -4.90 -4.89
C CYS A 612 16.15 -4.56 -4.87
N ALA A 613 15.82 -3.44 -4.22
CA ALA A 613 14.45 -3.01 -4.00
C ALA A 613 13.59 -4.18 -3.47
N LEU A 614 12.43 -4.44 -4.06
CA LEU A 614 11.48 -5.45 -3.58
C LEU A 614 11.60 -6.79 -4.33
N LEU A 615 12.78 -7.10 -4.85
CA LEU A 615 13.02 -8.31 -5.64
C LEU A 615 13.76 -9.35 -4.79
N GLY A 616 13.26 -10.58 -4.84
CA GLY A 616 13.87 -11.76 -4.25
C GLY A 616 14.79 -12.49 -5.23
N SER A 617 15.46 -13.54 -4.76
CA SER A 617 16.34 -14.38 -5.57
C SER A 617 15.71 -15.72 -5.91
N TYR A 618 16.05 -16.21 -7.09
CA TYR A 618 15.87 -17.58 -7.55
C TYR A 618 17.25 -18.14 -7.90
N ILE A 619 17.70 -19.14 -7.15
CA ILE A 619 19.03 -19.73 -7.30
C ILE A 619 18.85 -21.24 -7.52
N PRO A 620 18.86 -21.73 -8.77
CA PRO A 620 18.68 -23.14 -9.10
C PRO A 620 19.60 -24.05 -8.30
N PHE A 621 19.14 -25.26 -8.00
CA PHE A 621 20.03 -26.33 -7.57
C PHE A 621 20.87 -26.82 -8.76
N ALA A 622 22.04 -27.38 -8.47
CA ALA A 622 22.79 -28.15 -9.46
C ALA A 622 21.90 -29.27 -10.01
N LYS A 623 22.01 -29.57 -11.30
CA LYS A 623 21.22 -30.64 -11.92
C LYS A 623 21.71 -32.00 -11.45
N THR A 624 23.02 -32.21 -11.43
CA THR A 624 23.67 -33.48 -11.11
C THR A 624 24.56 -33.40 -9.88
N LYS A 625 24.87 -34.55 -9.28
CA LYS A 625 25.84 -34.65 -8.19
C LYS A 625 27.22 -34.14 -8.59
N ALA A 626 27.66 -34.49 -9.81
CA ALA A 626 28.96 -34.07 -10.32
C ALA A 626 29.06 -32.54 -10.47
N GLU A 627 27.98 -31.88 -10.93
CA GLU A 627 27.90 -30.41 -10.99
C GLU A 627 27.95 -29.79 -9.59
N ARG A 628 27.18 -30.35 -8.63
CA ARG A 628 27.17 -29.91 -7.23
C ARG A 628 28.56 -29.95 -6.61
N GLU A 629 29.23 -31.10 -6.71
CA GLU A 629 30.57 -31.33 -6.14
C GLU A 629 31.62 -30.43 -6.79
N LYS A 630 31.58 -30.27 -8.12
CA LYS A 630 32.48 -29.37 -8.86
C LYS A 630 32.35 -27.92 -8.41
N ASN A 631 31.13 -27.47 -8.17
CA ASN A 631 30.85 -26.08 -7.79
C ASN A 631 30.98 -25.85 -6.27
N GLY A 632 31.06 -26.92 -5.46
CA GLY A 632 31.08 -26.83 -4.00
C GLY A 632 29.73 -26.39 -3.41
N ASP A 633 28.61 -26.71 -4.07
CA ASP A 633 27.29 -26.33 -3.60
C ASP A 633 26.86 -27.25 -2.44
N PRO A 634 26.54 -26.70 -1.25
CA PRO A 634 26.16 -27.51 -0.09
C PRO A 634 24.77 -28.14 -0.23
N ARG A 635 23.92 -27.64 -1.15
CA ARG A 635 22.55 -28.10 -1.35
C ARG A 635 22.54 -29.33 -2.25
N LEU A 636 21.77 -30.37 -1.91
CA LEU A 636 21.64 -31.55 -2.78
C LEU A 636 21.18 -31.16 -4.19
N SER A 637 21.76 -31.79 -5.20
CA SER A 637 21.36 -31.63 -6.61
C SER A 637 19.95 -32.17 -6.86
N VAL A 638 19.36 -31.81 -8.00
CA VAL A 638 18.06 -32.35 -8.44
C VAL A 638 18.13 -33.87 -8.57
N GLU A 639 19.19 -34.41 -9.17
CA GLU A 639 19.47 -35.85 -9.29
C GLU A 639 19.47 -36.57 -7.93
N GLU A 640 20.21 -36.04 -6.96
CA GLU A 640 20.33 -36.62 -5.62
C GLU A 640 19.00 -36.61 -4.84
N ARG A 641 18.08 -35.69 -5.18
CA ARG A 641 16.78 -35.55 -4.52
C ARG A 641 15.70 -36.45 -5.10
N TYR A 642 15.57 -36.44 -6.42
CA TYR A 642 14.34 -36.94 -7.06
C TYR A 642 14.53 -38.23 -7.86
N LYS A 643 15.76 -38.73 -8.04
CA LYS A 643 16.09 -39.96 -8.80
C LYS A 643 15.68 -39.88 -10.29
N ASP A 644 14.40 -39.72 -10.64
CA ASP A 644 13.93 -39.38 -11.98
C ASP A 644 13.76 -37.86 -12.11
N HIS A 645 14.51 -37.23 -13.01
CA HIS A 645 14.56 -35.77 -13.15
C HIS A 645 14.63 -35.32 -14.60
#